data_AF-A0A075I8G8-F1
#
_entry.id   AF-A0A075I8G8-F1
#
_cell.length_a   1.000
_cell.length_b   1.000
_cell.length_c   1.000
_cell.angle_alpha   90.00
_cell.angle_beta   90.00
_cell.angle_gamma   90.00
#
_symmetry.space_group_name_H-M   'P 1'
#
loop_
_entity.id
_entity.type
_entity.pdbx_description
1 polymer ?
#
loop_
_entity_poly.entity_id
_entity_poly.type
_entity_poly.pdbx_seq_one_letter_code
_entity_poly.pdbx_strand_id
1 'polypeptide(L)'
;MPIEVHIRRHAQFILIILFILYLAVTTSPEGELWLFSGYTQFVIALLIWVPGVRWAENEGHLEKYNLDLVWGRSFIMWRTAWGKKFIERISQYKPFWRRVGDVWVVTVFIIMILMFLLLAWQATLAWQIPKTSAVSPKMMIGLPGLNPIIPLWYGILALVVAMVVHEFSHGILSRVADVKIKALGLLLFIFPIGAFVEPDEEEMKTMARWERMRLYSAGPGSNMVIAIVFSLLFSWGMVASLEPSNDGVLSASVIVDYGGEEAGLEPWMLITAVNDQEVDNAQDFSDIMNETYAGQTVNVSVLNKGQSETYQAVLSDKGSYYLKYYPDYYESWMSGKGFMGIAVVNPEVVTDSLSHPGSSGGSMLQYITLPFQKLQPFPDHFTALFEPTGIPGILPEGLFWVLANSFYWIFWLNLMVGLTNALPAVPLDGGFIFADGVTGILDQFKGGLTEERKEVIVDNLVGILAFTVLFLVLWQLVGPRIVGFDPVVLDANISATGTEGWTGDVFEFDASLSEGAFVTYEWDFGDGNTETGESVSHAWSEGGLYFVVLTAKDGEDRQSVEFEQISINHNQSGDGSVSGSSDDSIGITINPYVESVNVYLNITGDNGFPFVTSDVTVTISGPSGTEFSESYSLNNGQTQSIQFNTNEGELVGEWELLLEADNAASDFTYDYDWYNYYMSSS
;
A
#
# COMPACT_ATOMS: atom_id res chain seq x y z
N MET A 1 1.09 -59.29 9.36
CA MET A 1 1.66 -58.37 10.36
C MET A 1 0.86 -58.50 11.65
N PRO A 2 1.48 -58.48 12.85
CA PRO A 2 0.77 -58.69 14.11
C PRO A 2 -0.08 -57.47 14.51
N ILE A 3 -1.20 -57.74 15.18
CA ILE A 3 -2.24 -56.78 15.62
C ILE A 3 -1.69 -55.59 16.41
N GLU A 4 -0.59 -55.76 17.13
CA GLU A 4 0.08 -54.72 17.92
C GLU A 4 0.63 -53.55 17.06
N VAL A 5 1.02 -53.82 15.80
CA VAL A 5 1.48 -52.78 14.87
C VAL A 5 0.31 -51.93 14.35
N HIS A 6 -0.87 -52.54 14.22
CA HIS A 6 -2.09 -51.82 13.83
C HIS A 6 -2.54 -50.85 14.92
N ILE A 7 -2.50 -51.29 16.18
CA ILE A 7 -2.91 -50.48 17.35
C ILE A 7 -1.98 -49.28 17.55
N ARG A 8 -0.65 -49.44 17.40
CA ARG A 8 0.30 -48.31 17.50
C ARG A 8 0.09 -47.26 16.41
N ARG A 9 -0.22 -47.66 15.17
CA ARG A 9 -0.50 -46.72 14.06
C ARG A 9 -1.84 -46.00 14.22
N HIS A 10 -2.86 -46.69 14.74
CA HIS A 10 -4.14 -46.04 15.05
C HIS A 10 -4.03 -45.03 16.20
N ALA A 11 -3.24 -45.34 17.24
CA ALA A 11 -2.98 -44.40 18.33
C ALA A 11 -2.24 -43.14 17.87
N GLN A 12 -1.26 -43.26 16.99
CA GLN A 12 -0.55 -42.11 16.40
C GLN A 12 -1.47 -41.25 15.52
N PHE A 13 -2.37 -41.87 14.74
CA PHE A 13 -3.34 -41.15 13.92
C PHE A 13 -4.40 -40.43 14.76
N ILE A 14 -4.86 -41.07 15.84
CA ILE A 14 -5.78 -40.47 16.82
C ILE A 14 -5.10 -39.30 17.55
N LEU A 15 -3.82 -39.42 17.90
CA LEU A 15 -3.04 -38.33 18.51
C LEU A 15 -2.88 -37.14 17.56
N ILE A 16 -2.69 -37.38 16.25
CA ILE A 16 -2.65 -36.32 15.23
C ILE A 16 -4.02 -35.65 15.09
N ILE A 17 -5.11 -36.41 15.08
CA ILE A 17 -6.48 -35.86 15.04
C ILE A 17 -6.77 -35.03 16.31
N LEU A 18 -6.39 -35.54 17.49
CA LEU A 18 -6.55 -34.82 18.76
C LEU A 18 -5.67 -33.56 18.81
N PHE A 19 -4.48 -33.58 18.20
CA PHE A 19 -3.60 -32.42 18.10
C PHE A 19 -4.13 -31.36 17.13
N ILE A 20 -4.70 -31.77 15.99
CA ILE A 20 -5.37 -30.87 15.04
C ILE A 20 -6.63 -30.26 15.66
N LEU A 21 -7.42 -31.07 16.38
CA LEU A 21 -8.57 -30.58 17.15
C LEU A 21 -8.13 -29.61 18.25
N TYR A 22 -7.05 -29.92 18.99
CA TYR A 22 -6.48 -29.02 20.01
C TYR A 22 -6.03 -27.68 19.42
N LEU A 23 -5.36 -27.67 18.27
CA LEU A 23 -4.97 -26.45 17.56
C LEU A 23 -6.18 -25.61 17.10
N ALA A 24 -7.28 -26.28 16.72
CA ALA A 24 -8.54 -25.61 16.38
C ALA A 24 -9.23 -24.97 17.61
N VAL A 25 -9.07 -25.53 18.81
CA VAL A 25 -9.61 -24.95 20.07
C VAL A 25 -8.86 -23.69 20.49
N THR A 26 -7.55 -23.63 20.27
CA THR A 26 -6.71 -22.53 20.77
C THR A 26 -6.72 -21.27 19.89
N THR A 27 -7.49 -21.24 18.80
CA THR A 27 -7.37 -20.21 17.75
C THR A 27 -8.64 -19.41 17.44
N SER A 28 -9.78 -19.65 18.09
CA SER A 28 -10.98 -18.83 17.86
C SER A 28 -11.04 -17.62 18.81
N PRO A 29 -10.93 -16.36 18.33
CA PRO A 29 -11.06 -15.18 19.17
C PRO A 29 -12.53 -14.76 19.38
N GLU A 30 -13.48 -15.30 18.61
CA GLU A 30 -14.80 -14.66 18.42
C GLU A 30 -16.03 -15.55 18.72
N GLY A 31 -15.85 -16.75 19.28
CA GLY A 31 -17.00 -17.53 19.79
C GLY A 31 -17.97 -18.07 18.72
N GLU A 32 -17.54 -18.24 17.46
CA GLU A 32 -18.37 -18.88 16.44
C GLU A 32 -18.59 -20.39 16.67
N LEU A 33 -19.74 -20.88 16.20
CA LEU A 33 -20.18 -22.27 16.35
C LEU A 33 -19.20 -23.27 15.68
N TRP A 34 -18.73 -24.23 16.45
CA TRP A 34 -17.69 -25.26 16.15
C TRP A 34 -17.73 -25.97 14.78
N LEU A 35 -18.87 -25.99 14.11
CA LEU A 35 -19.09 -26.77 12.88
C LEU A 35 -18.59 -26.08 11.60
N PHE A 36 -18.23 -24.80 11.63
CA PHE A 36 -17.89 -24.04 10.41
C PHE A 36 -16.44 -23.55 10.32
N SER A 37 -15.59 -23.81 11.31
CA SER A 37 -14.16 -23.49 11.17
C SER A 37 -13.53 -24.34 10.06
N GLY A 38 -12.61 -23.75 9.28
CA GLY A 38 -11.90 -24.45 8.20
C GLY A 38 -11.15 -25.70 8.67
N TYR A 39 -10.68 -25.71 9.93
CA TYR A 39 -10.04 -26.87 10.55
C TYR A 39 -11.03 -28.01 10.83
N THR A 40 -12.23 -27.71 11.32
CA THR A 40 -13.29 -28.71 11.54
C THR A 40 -13.70 -29.35 10.22
N GLN A 41 -13.90 -28.54 9.17
CA GLN A 41 -14.22 -29.03 7.83
C GLN A 41 -13.10 -29.92 7.27
N PHE A 42 -11.83 -29.55 7.47
CA PHE A 42 -10.69 -30.37 7.06
C PHE A 42 -10.60 -31.70 7.81
N VAL A 43 -10.86 -31.72 9.12
CA VAL A 43 -10.90 -32.96 9.92
C VAL A 43 -12.05 -33.85 9.48
N ILE A 44 -13.24 -33.29 9.21
CA ILE A 44 -14.38 -34.05 8.66
C ILE A 44 -14.01 -34.62 7.28
N ALA A 45 -13.40 -33.81 6.40
CA ALA A 45 -12.94 -34.27 5.09
C ALA A 45 -11.93 -35.41 5.22
N LEU A 46 -11.00 -35.36 6.17
CA LEU A 46 -10.06 -36.44 6.47
C LEU A 46 -10.75 -37.72 6.96
N LEU A 47 -11.72 -37.58 7.88
CA LEU A 47 -12.49 -38.69 8.43
C LEU A 47 -13.40 -39.35 7.40
N ILE A 48 -13.80 -38.64 6.35
CA ILE A 48 -14.54 -39.21 5.21
C ILE A 48 -13.56 -39.81 4.19
N TRP A 49 -12.53 -39.06 3.83
CA TRP A 49 -11.55 -39.41 2.80
C TRP A 49 -10.84 -40.72 3.13
N VAL A 50 -10.11 -40.78 4.25
CA VAL A 50 -9.23 -41.92 4.55
C VAL A 50 -10.00 -43.25 4.62
N PRO A 51 -11.15 -43.36 5.32
CA PRO A 51 -11.95 -44.58 5.28
C PRO A 51 -12.56 -44.84 3.91
N GLY A 52 -13.06 -43.80 3.22
CA GLY A 52 -13.68 -43.92 1.91
C GLY A 52 -12.73 -44.50 0.85
N VAL A 53 -11.51 -43.98 0.77
CA VAL A 53 -10.53 -44.47 -0.22
C VAL A 53 -10.06 -45.89 0.10
N ARG A 54 -9.89 -46.22 1.39
CA ARG A 54 -9.55 -47.59 1.82
C ARG A 54 -10.65 -48.59 1.53
N TRP A 55 -11.90 -48.18 1.73
CA TRP A 55 -13.06 -48.98 1.36
C TRP A 55 -13.08 -49.21 -0.16
N ALA A 56 -12.87 -48.16 -0.96
CA ALA A 56 -12.79 -48.28 -2.42
C ALA A 56 -11.65 -49.20 -2.90
N GLU A 57 -10.50 -49.20 -2.24
CA GLU A 57 -9.41 -50.14 -2.54
C GLU A 57 -9.79 -51.58 -2.17
N ASN A 58 -10.37 -51.79 -0.98
CA ASN A 58 -10.77 -53.13 -0.52
C ASN A 58 -11.84 -53.77 -1.42
N GLU A 59 -12.75 -52.98 -1.97
CA GLU A 59 -13.79 -53.42 -2.92
C GLU A 59 -13.27 -53.52 -4.37
N GLY A 60 -11.98 -53.24 -4.61
CA GLY A 60 -11.37 -53.30 -5.94
C GLY A 60 -11.84 -52.21 -6.91
N HIS A 61 -12.52 -51.17 -6.42
CA HIS A 61 -13.00 -50.06 -7.26
C HIS A 61 -11.84 -49.23 -7.82
N LEU A 62 -10.73 -49.10 -7.09
CA LEU A 62 -9.57 -48.31 -7.50
C LEU A 62 -8.75 -48.99 -8.61
N GLU A 63 -8.50 -50.30 -8.49
CA GLU A 63 -7.72 -51.08 -9.45
C GLU A 63 -8.34 -51.03 -10.85
N LYS A 64 -9.68 -50.99 -10.95
CA LYS A 64 -10.41 -50.83 -12.21
C LYS A 64 -10.02 -49.57 -13.01
N TYR A 65 -9.55 -48.53 -12.34
CA TYR A 65 -9.18 -47.25 -12.95
C TYR A 65 -7.66 -46.97 -12.94
N ASN A 66 -6.83 -47.99 -12.67
CA ASN A 66 -5.38 -47.85 -12.47
C ASN A 66 -5.02 -46.86 -11.34
N LEU A 67 -5.79 -46.91 -10.25
CA LEU A 67 -5.56 -46.16 -9.03
C LEU A 67 -4.98 -47.11 -7.97
N ASP A 68 -3.79 -46.80 -7.46
CA ASP A 68 -3.14 -47.55 -6.38
C ASP A 68 -3.11 -46.70 -5.11
N LEU A 69 -3.22 -47.29 -3.92
CA LEU A 69 -2.94 -46.54 -2.69
C LEU A 69 -1.48 -46.62 -2.26
N VAL A 70 -0.92 -45.46 -1.95
CA VAL A 70 0.45 -45.29 -1.47
C VAL A 70 0.47 -44.59 -0.11
N TRP A 71 1.63 -44.65 0.53
CA TRP A 71 1.94 -43.96 1.80
C TRP A 71 0.88 -44.19 2.88
N GLY A 72 0.73 -45.45 3.31
CA GLY A 72 -0.16 -45.79 4.42
C GLY A 72 -1.64 -45.93 4.05
N ARG A 73 -1.94 -46.16 2.76
CA ARG A 73 -3.30 -46.34 2.22
C ARG A 73 -4.18 -45.10 2.40
N SER A 74 -3.64 -43.93 2.09
CA SER A 74 -4.32 -42.64 2.25
C SER A 74 -4.18 -41.72 1.03
N PHE A 75 -3.17 -41.94 0.20
CA PHE A 75 -2.92 -41.19 -1.03
C PHE A 75 -3.19 -42.10 -2.23
N ILE A 76 -3.83 -41.54 -3.25
CA ILE A 76 -4.12 -42.23 -4.50
C ILE A 76 -3.03 -41.88 -5.51
N MET A 77 -2.34 -42.90 -6.02
CA MET A 77 -1.48 -42.77 -7.18
C MET A 77 -2.26 -43.20 -8.42
N TRP A 78 -2.54 -42.25 -9.30
CA TRP A 78 -3.23 -42.49 -10.55
C TRP A 78 -2.27 -42.62 -11.71
N ARG A 79 -2.13 -43.82 -12.28
CA ARG A 79 -1.27 -44.07 -13.44
C ARG A 79 -2.06 -43.89 -14.74
N THR A 80 -1.59 -42.99 -15.61
CA THR A 80 -2.34 -42.60 -16.81
C THR A 80 -1.74 -43.16 -18.10
N ALA A 81 -2.40 -44.17 -18.67
CA ALA A 81 -2.02 -44.70 -19.99
C ALA A 81 -2.31 -43.71 -21.13
N TRP A 82 -3.35 -42.89 -20.98
CA TRP A 82 -3.69 -41.83 -21.93
C TRP A 82 -2.61 -40.74 -21.97
N GLY A 83 -2.12 -40.30 -20.80
CA GLY A 83 -1.06 -39.29 -20.73
C GLY A 83 0.20 -39.76 -21.45
N LYS A 84 0.57 -41.05 -21.31
CA LYS A 84 1.70 -41.63 -22.04
C LYS A 84 1.50 -41.56 -23.56
N LYS A 85 0.31 -41.94 -24.06
CA LYS A 85 -0.02 -41.83 -25.50
C LYS A 85 -0.03 -40.37 -25.99
N PHE A 86 -0.45 -39.44 -25.13
CA PHE A 86 -0.46 -38.02 -25.44
C PHE A 86 0.97 -37.48 -25.60
N ILE A 87 1.85 -37.78 -24.64
CA ILE A 87 3.27 -37.44 -24.72
C ILE A 87 3.89 -38.06 -25.98
N GLU A 88 3.65 -39.35 -26.23
CA GLU A 88 4.14 -40.05 -27.43
C GLU A 88 3.68 -39.40 -28.74
N ARG A 89 2.48 -38.83 -28.78
CA ARG A 89 1.96 -38.10 -29.95
C ARG A 89 2.64 -36.75 -30.13
N ILE A 90 2.80 -35.99 -29.05
CA ILE A 90 3.40 -34.65 -29.10
C ILE A 90 4.90 -34.72 -29.36
N SER A 91 5.59 -35.73 -28.82
CA SER A 91 7.03 -35.92 -28.97
C SER A 91 7.46 -36.37 -30.38
N GLN A 92 6.51 -36.64 -31.30
CA GLN A 92 6.82 -37.07 -32.67
C GLN A 92 7.61 -36.02 -33.45
N TYR A 93 7.36 -34.73 -33.18
CA TYR A 93 8.07 -33.62 -33.80
C TYR A 93 9.42 -33.34 -33.12
N LYS A 94 10.32 -34.33 -33.10
CA LYS A 94 11.62 -34.25 -32.41
C LYS A 94 12.45 -32.99 -32.73
N PRO A 95 12.57 -32.52 -34.00
CA PRO A 95 13.38 -31.33 -34.28
C PRO A 95 12.86 -30.05 -33.63
N PHE A 96 11.54 -29.93 -33.48
CA PHE A 96 10.92 -28.80 -32.79
C PHE A 96 11.28 -28.82 -31.30
N TRP A 97 11.03 -29.93 -30.63
CA TRP A 97 11.30 -30.08 -29.19
C TRP A 97 12.78 -29.98 -28.83
N ARG A 98 13.68 -30.45 -29.70
CA ARG A 98 15.13 -30.24 -29.49
C ARG A 98 15.50 -28.76 -29.49
N ARG A 99 14.95 -27.97 -30.42
CA ARG A 99 15.18 -26.52 -30.45
C ARG A 99 14.58 -25.82 -29.24
N VAL A 100 13.38 -26.21 -28.82
CA VAL A 100 12.76 -25.71 -27.59
C VAL A 100 13.65 -26.01 -26.38
N GLY A 101 14.13 -27.26 -26.26
CA GLY A 101 15.08 -27.65 -25.21
C GLY A 101 16.40 -26.87 -25.26
N ASP A 102 16.93 -26.58 -26.45
CA ASP A 102 18.13 -25.75 -26.62
C ASP A 102 17.91 -24.34 -26.07
N VAL A 103 16.78 -23.71 -26.40
CA VAL A 103 16.40 -22.40 -25.84
C VAL A 103 16.27 -22.49 -24.33
N TRP A 104 15.58 -23.51 -23.81
CA TRP A 104 15.39 -23.69 -22.37
C TRP A 104 16.71 -23.88 -21.62
N VAL A 105 17.67 -24.65 -22.14
CA VAL A 105 18.99 -24.78 -21.50
C VAL A 105 19.66 -23.41 -21.36
N VAL A 106 19.70 -22.63 -22.43
CA VAL A 106 20.31 -21.28 -22.40
C VAL A 106 19.57 -20.35 -21.44
N THR A 107 18.24 -20.32 -21.50
CA THR A 107 17.41 -19.51 -20.61
C THR A 107 17.62 -19.88 -19.15
N VAL A 108 17.67 -21.16 -18.81
CA VAL A 108 17.88 -21.64 -17.44
C VAL A 108 19.27 -21.25 -16.93
N PHE A 109 20.33 -21.33 -17.75
CA PHE A 109 21.64 -20.83 -17.35
C PHE A 109 21.66 -19.32 -17.06
N ILE A 110 20.98 -18.52 -17.90
CA ILE A 110 20.88 -17.08 -17.68
C ILE A 110 20.15 -16.81 -16.36
N ILE A 111 18.99 -17.44 -16.14
CA ILE A 111 18.21 -17.31 -14.90
C ILE A 111 19.03 -17.74 -13.69
N MET A 112 19.73 -18.87 -13.78
CA MET A 112 20.58 -19.40 -12.71
C MET A 112 21.63 -18.38 -12.25
N ILE A 113 22.32 -17.75 -13.20
CA ILE A 113 23.32 -16.70 -12.91
C ILE A 113 22.64 -15.47 -12.30
N LEU A 114 21.55 -14.98 -12.91
CA LEU A 114 20.82 -13.81 -12.42
C LEU A 114 20.27 -14.03 -11.01
N MET A 115 19.70 -15.20 -10.72
CA MET A 115 19.19 -15.58 -9.40
C MET A 115 20.30 -15.65 -8.36
N PHE A 116 21.45 -16.24 -8.69
CA PHE A 116 22.59 -16.26 -7.78
C PHE A 116 23.08 -14.85 -7.45
N LEU A 117 23.22 -13.98 -8.46
CA LEU A 117 23.62 -12.59 -8.28
C LEU A 117 22.59 -11.80 -7.46
N LEU A 118 21.30 -12.02 -7.72
CA LEU A 118 20.20 -11.41 -6.97
C LEU A 118 20.25 -11.80 -5.49
N LEU A 119 20.40 -13.09 -5.19
CA LEU A 119 20.51 -13.59 -3.82
C LEU A 119 21.76 -13.03 -3.11
N ALA A 120 22.89 -12.95 -3.80
CA ALA A 120 24.12 -12.38 -3.26
C ALA A 120 23.98 -10.87 -2.98
N TRP A 121 23.37 -10.12 -3.89
CA TRP A 121 23.10 -8.70 -3.70
C TRP A 121 22.14 -8.46 -2.54
N GLN A 122 21.02 -9.19 -2.47
CA GLN A 122 20.06 -9.11 -1.37
C GLN A 122 20.71 -9.41 -0.02
N ALA A 123 21.66 -10.34 0.04
CA ALA A 123 22.37 -10.64 1.28
C ALA A 123 23.16 -9.46 1.84
N THR A 124 23.66 -8.56 0.98
CA THR A 124 24.37 -7.34 1.42
C THR A 124 23.43 -6.26 1.97
N LEU A 125 22.14 -6.31 1.65
CA LEU A 125 21.15 -5.35 2.14
C LEU A 125 20.73 -5.62 3.59
N ALA A 126 21.11 -6.76 4.18
CA ALA A 126 20.72 -7.13 5.54
C ALA A 126 21.08 -6.08 6.61
N TRP A 127 22.18 -5.34 6.42
CA TRP A 127 22.61 -4.25 7.31
C TRP A 127 21.78 -2.97 7.15
N GLN A 128 21.02 -2.83 6.07
CA GLN A 128 20.20 -1.67 5.75
C GLN A 128 18.72 -1.89 6.10
N ILE A 129 18.39 -3.00 6.76
CA ILE A 129 17.02 -3.34 7.12
C ILE A 129 16.88 -3.21 8.64
N PRO A 130 15.89 -2.44 9.14
CA PRO A 130 15.59 -2.38 10.57
C PRO A 130 15.28 -3.79 11.11
N LYS A 131 15.78 -4.12 12.31
CA LYS A 131 15.52 -5.45 12.93
C LYS A 131 14.03 -5.77 13.05
N THR A 132 13.19 -4.75 13.26
CA THR A 132 11.72 -4.83 13.37
C THR A 132 11.03 -5.24 12.06
N SER A 133 11.64 -4.96 10.90
CA SER A 133 11.09 -5.25 9.57
C SER A 133 11.50 -6.63 9.03
N ALA A 134 12.13 -7.48 9.84
CA ALA A 134 12.63 -8.76 9.40
C ALA A 134 11.50 -9.77 9.06
N VAL A 135 11.53 -10.33 7.85
CA VAL A 135 10.51 -11.23 7.31
C VAL A 135 10.34 -12.49 8.16
N SER A 136 9.09 -12.88 8.47
CA SER A 136 8.78 -14.09 9.24
C SER A 136 9.08 -15.38 8.44
N PRO A 137 9.62 -16.45 9.09
CA PRO A 137 9.86 -17.74 8.43
C PRO A 137 8.62 -18.35 7.74
N LYS A 138 7.41 -18.05 8.23
CA LYS A 138 6.14 -18.53 7.63
C LYS A 138 5.96 -18.05 6.18
N MET A 139 6.53 -16.90 5.82
CA MET A 139 6.42 -16.28 4.49
C MET A 139 7.25 -16.99 3.41
N MET A 140 8.24 -17.80 3.79
CA MET A 140 9.12 -18.51 2.85
C MET A 140 8.53 -19.83 2.34
N ILE A 141 7.56 -20.40 3.06
CA ILE A 141 6.96 -21.68 2.70
C ILE A 141 6.03 -21.44 1.50
N GLY A 142 6.35 -21.96 0.33
CA GLY A 142 5.52 -21.80 -0.89
C GLY A 142 4.22 -22.62 -0.91
N LEU A 143 3.72 -23.08 0.24
CA LEU A 143 2.53 -23.93 0.32
C LEU A 143 1.26 -23.09 0.54
N PRO A 144 0.22 -23.23 -0.31
CA PRO A 144 -1.05 -22.52 -0.17
C PRO A 144 -1.68 -22.73 1.21
N GLY A 145 -2.22 -21.67 1.80
CA GLY A 145 -2.87 -21.69 3.13
C GLY A 145 -1.92 -21.74 4.33
N LEU A 146 -0.66 -22.19 4.16
CA LEU A 146 0.39 -22.01 5.18
C LEU A 146 1.06 -20.65 5.04
N ASN A 147 1.31 -20.22 3.81
CA ASN A 147 1.72 -18.85 3.53
C ASN A 147 0.49 -17.94 3.50
N PRO A 148 0.40 -16.90 4.34
CA PRO A 148 -0.76 -16.02 4.35
C PRO A 148 -0.96 -15.25 3.03
N ILE A 149 0.09 -15.15 2.21
CA ILE A 149 0.02 -14.49 0.89
C ILE A 149 -0.65 -15.40 -0.15
N ILE A 150 -0.47 -16.72 -0.05
CA ILE A 150 -0.93 -17.65 -1.11
C ILE A 150 -2.33 -18.14 -0.76
N PRO A 151 -3.39 -17.67 -1.46
CA PRO A 151 -4.75 -18.10 -1.23
C PRO A 151 -4.88 -19.60 -1.50
N LEU A 152 -5.61 -20.29 -0.63
CA LEU A 152 -5.65 -21.76 -0.62
C LEU A 152 -6.06 -22.34 -1.99
N TRP A 153 -7.20 -21.91 -2.53
CA TRP A 153 -7.78 -22.54 -3.72
C TRP A 153 -7.07 -22.16 -5.02
N TYR A 154 -6.80 -20.87 -5.25
CA TYR A 154 -6.02 -20.44 -6.42
C TYR A 154 -4.59 -20.97 -6.36
N GLY A 155 -3.99 -21.00 -5.16
CA GLY A 155 -2.67 -21.56 -4.93
C GLY A 155 -2.60 -23.06 -5.22
N ILE A 156 -3.59 -23.86 -4.77
CA ILE A 156 -3.66 -25.29 -5.10
C ILE A 156 -3.80 -25.47 -6.62
N LEU A 157 -4.72 -24.75 -7.27
CA LEU A 157 -4.91 -24.81 -8.72
C LEU A 157 -3.60 -24.54 -9.47
N ALA A 158 -2.94 -23.44 -9.13
CA ALA A 158 -1.71 -23.00 -9.77
C ALA A 158 -0.53 -23.94 -9.48
N LEU A 159 -0.41 -24.48 -8.27
CA LEU A 159 0.59 -25.48 -7.94
C LEU A 159 0.38 -26.78 -8.75
N VAL A 160 -0.87 -27.24 -8.87
CA VAL A 160 -1.20 -28.42 -9.70
C VAL A 160 -0.82 -28.18 -11.15
N VAL A 161 -1.16 -27.02 -11.71
CA VAL A 161 -0.76 -26.66 -13.09
C VAL A 161 0.76 -26.67 -13.22
N ALA A 162 1.48 -26.02 -12.28
CA ALA A 162 2.94 -25.95 -12.29
C ALA A 162 3.60 -27.33 -12.22
N MET A 163 3.12 -28.23 -11.35
CA MET A 163 3.66 -29.59 -11.23
C MET A 163 3.34 -30.45 -12.44
N VAL A 164 2.11 -30.39 -12.95
CA VAL A 164 1.71 -31.16 -14.13
C VAL A 164 2.53 -30.74 -15.35
N VAL A 165 2.67 -29.45 -15.59
CA VAL A 165 3.45 -28.92 -16.73
C VAL A 165 4.92 -29.31 -16.61
N HIS A 166 5.51 -29.15 -15.42
CA HIS A 166 6.89 -29.51 -15.14
C HIS A 166 7.17 -30.99 -15.48
N GLU A 167 6.37 -31.89 -14.90
CA GLU A 167 6.51 -33.33 -15.05
C GLU A 167 6.24 -33.76 -16.49
N PHE A 168 5.15 -33.29 -17.10
CA PHE A 168 4.85 -33.61 -18.50
C PHE A 168 5.97 -33.18 -19.45
N SER A 169 6.64 -32.06 -19.17
CA SER A 169 7.75 -31.56 -19.99
C SER A 169 8.97 -32.46 -19.90
N HIS A 170 9.30 -32.98 -18.71
CA HIS A 170 10.30 -34.04 -18.54
C HIS A 170 9.93 -35.28 -19.37
N GLY A 171 8.67 -35.68 -19.37
CA GLY A 171 8.19 -36.79 -20.20
C GLY A 171 8.32 -36.54 -21.70
N ILE A 172 7.99 -35.34 -22.20
CA ILE A 172 8.15 -34.98 -23.61
C ILE A 172 9.62 -35.07 -24.02
N LEU A 173 10.53 -34.44 -23.28
CA LEU A 173 11.94 -34.44 -23.64
C LEU A 173 12.61 -35.80 -23.42
N SER A 174 12.12 -36.63 -22.49
CA SER A 174 12.53 -38.03 -22.36
C SER A 174 12.25 -38.80 -23.65
N ARG A 175 11.03 -38.70 -24.20
CA ARG A 175 10.68 -39.39 -25.45
C ARG A 175 11.42 -38.84 -26.67
N VAL A 176 11.70 -37.54 -26.70
CA VAL A 176 12.49 -36.90 -27.76
C VAL A 176 13.94 -37.39 -27.75
N ALA A 177 14.49 -37.65 -26.55
CA ALA A 177 15.80 -38.26 -26.33
C ALA A 177 15.81 -39.80 -26.41
N ASP A 178 14.71 -40.42 -26.86
CA ASP A 178 14.54 -41.87 -26.99
C ASP A 178 14.58 -42.67 -25.67
N VAL A 179 14.44 -42.00 -24.52
CA VAL A 179 14.28 -42.63 -23.21
C VAL A 179 12.85 -43.15 -23.02
N LYS A 180 12.72 -44.32 -22.42
CA LYS A 180 11.40 -44.90 -22.08
C LYS A 180 10.81 -44.26 -20.83
N ILE A 181 9.50 -44.03 -20.88
CA ILE A 181 8.71 -43.65 -19.69
C ILE A 181 8.13 -44.92 -19.07
N LYS A 182 8.62 -45.28 -17.88
CA LYS A 182 8.15 -46.43 -17.09
C LYS A 182 6.76 -46.16 -16.53
N ALA A 183 6.57 -44.98 -15.94
CA ALA A 183 5.30 -44.56 -15.39
C ALA A 183 5.05 -43.05 -15.57
N LEU A 184 3.77 -42.69 -15.58
CA LEU A 184 3.27 -41.33 -15.65
C LEU A 184 1.97 -41.27 -14.85
N GLY A 185 1.80 -40.24 -14.03
CA GLY A 185 0.58 -40.14 -13.25
C GLY A 185 0.43 -38.89 -12.40
N LEU A 186 -0.65 -38.89 -11.61
CA LEU A 186 -0.92 -37.91 -10.58
C LEU A 186 -0.91 -38.58 -9.21
N LEU A 187 -0.36 -37.88 -8.22
CA LEU A 187 -0.50 -38.22 -6.81
C LEU A 187 -1.58 -37.33 -6.21
N LEU A 188 -2.62 -37.96 -5.71
CA LEU A 188 -3.82 -37.31 -5.18
C LEU A 188 -3.91 -37.60 -3.68
N PHE A 189 -4.13 -36.56 -2.91
CA PHE A 189 -4.83 -36.68 -1.64
C PHE A 189 -6.29 -36.28 -1.90
N ILE A 190 -6.85 -35.39 -1.10
CA ILE A 190 -8.16 -34.76 -1.38
C ILE A 190 -8.11 -33.99 -2.72
N PHE A 191 -6.98 -33.35 -3.01
CA PHE A 191 -6.66 -32.65 -4.25
C PHE A 191 -5.34 -33.21 -4.82
N PRO A 192 -5.01 -32.93 -6.10
CA PRO A 192 -3.71 -33.31 -6.64
C PRO A 192 -2.60 -32.61 -5.86
N ILE A 193 -1.72 -33.40 -5.27
CA ILE A 193 -0.56 -32.93 -4.50
C ILE A 193 0.75 -33.17 -5.25
N GLY A 194 0.70 -33.90 -6.36
CA GLY A 194 1.84 -34.15 -7.21
C GLY A 194 1.48 -34.68 -8.58
N ALA A 195 2.39 -34.48 -9.51
CA ALA A 195 2.48 -35.22 -10.76
C ALA A 195 3.81 -35.98 -10.74
N PHE A 196 3.94 -37.03 -11.56
CA PHE A 196 5.21 -37.72 -11.70
C PHE A 196 5.39 -38.27 -13.11
N VAL A 197 6.61 -38.18 -13.62
CA VAL A 197 7.10 -38.97 -14.74
C VAL A 197 8.34 -39.74 -14.31
N GLU A 198 8.34 -41.04 -14.56
CA GLU A 198 9.48 -41.90 -14.28
C GLU A 198 10.16 -42.29 -15.61
N PRO A 199 11.14 -41.51 -16.08
CA PRO A 199 12.02 -41.94 -17.17
C PRO A 199 12.94 -43.08 -16.72
N ASP A 200 13.46 -43.85 -17.67
CA ASP A 200 14.41 -44.92 -17.39
C ASP A 200 15.79 -44.36 -17.01
N GLU A 201 16.10 -44.34 -15.72
CA GLU A 201 17.36 -43.81 -15.17
C GLU A 201 18.62 -44.43 -15.78
N GLU A 202 18.61 -45.71 -16.13
CA GLU A 202 19.77 -46.38 -16.74
C GLU A 202 19.99 -45.91 -18.18
N GLU A 203 18.90 -45.70 -18.93
CA GLU A 203 18.98 -45.11 -20.28
C GLU A 203 19.46 -43.64 -20.16
N MET A 204 19.03 -42.90 -19.13
CA MET A 204 19.45 -41.52 -18.88
C MET A 204 20.94 -41.34 -18.60
N LYS A 205 21.55 -42.24 -17.81
CA LYS A 205 23.00 -42.19 -17.50
C LYS A 205 23.86 -42.27 -18.75
N THR A 206 23.38 -42.98 -19.77
CA THR A 206 24.10 -43.18 -21.04
C THR A 206 23.86 -42.07 -22.07
N MET A 207 22.98 -41.10 -21.78
CA MET A 207 22.65 -40.03 -22.71
C MET A 207 23.83 -39.09 -22.98
N ALA A 208 23.86 -38.56 -24.20
CA ALA A 208 24.72 -37.43 -24.52
C ALA A 208 24.39 -36.25 -23.60
N ARG A 209 25.44 -35.60 -23.08
CA ARG A 209 25.32 -34.55 -22.06
C ARG A 209 24.32 -33.45 -22.42
N TRP A 210 24.39 -32.97 -23.67
CA TRP A 210 23.48 -31.93 -24.13
C TRP A 210 22.01 -32.37 -24.18
N GLU A 211 21.73 -33.63 -24.57
CA GLU A 211 20.36 -34.18 -24.53
C GLU A 211 19.87 -34.32 -23.08
N ARG A 212 20.77 -34.63 -22.14
CA ARG A 212 20.44 -34.71 -20.71
C ARG A 212 20.20 -33.32 -20.10
N MET A 213 20.97 -32.31 -20.49
CA MET A 213 20.73 -30.92 -20.09
C MET A 213 19.38 -30.40 -20.61
N ARG A 214 18.99 -30.75 -21.85
CA ARG A 214 17.64 -30.45 -22.37
C ARG A 214 16.55 -31.10 -21.51
N LEU A 215 16.74 -32.35 -21.11
CA LEU A 215 15.80 -33.02 -20.22
C LEU A 215 15.68 -32.27 -18.89
N TYR A 216 16.79 -31.98 -18.20
CA TYR A 216 16.73 -31.24 -16.93
C TYR A 216 16.17 -29.82 -17.10
N SER A 217 16.39 -29.15 -18.24
CA SER A 217 15.82 -27.81 -18.47
C SER A 217 14.31 -27.83 -18.74
N ALA A 218 13.70 -29.01 -18.95
CA ALA A 218 12.28 -29.13 -19.25
C ALA A 218 11.39 -28.57 -18.13
N GLY A 219 11.71 -28.92 -16.88
CA GLY A 219 10.97 -28.47 -15.70
C GLY A 219 10.94 -26.94 -15.57
N PRO A 220 12.07 -26.28 -15.32
CA PRO A 220 12.12 -24.83 -15.18
C PRO A 220 11.73 -24.07 -16.47
N GLY A 221 12.10 -24.59 -17.64
CA GLY A 221 11.80 -23.95 -18.93
C GLY A 221 10.31 -23.93 -19.27
N SER A 222 9.60 -25.03 -19.03
CA SER A 222 8.16 -25.11 -19.29
C SER A 222 7.34 -24.24 -18.32
N ASN A 223 7.70 -24.23 -17.04
CA ASN A 223 7.05 -23.36 -16.06
C ASN A 223 7.26 -21.88 -16.39
N MET A 224 8.43 -21.49 -16.89
CA MET A 224 8.65 -20.12 -17.35
C MET A 224 7.75 -19.75 -18.54
N VAL A 225 7.55 -20.66 -19.49
CA VAL A 225 6.62 -20.45 -20.62
C VAL A 225 5.18 -20.28 -20.13
N ILE A 226 4.72 -21.13 -19.21
CA ILE A 226 3.39 -21.01 -18.61
C ILE A 226 3.25 -19.70 -17.84
N ALA A 227 4.28 -19.31 -17.08
CA ALA A 227 4.29 -18.03 -16.38
C ALA A 227 4.07 -16.86 -17.36
N ILE A 228 4.81 -16.83 -18.47
CA ILE A 228 4.68 -15.78 -19.49
C ILE A 228 3.28 -15.78 -20.11
N VAL A 229 2.77 -16.94 -20.52
CA VAL A 229 1.45 -17.06 -21.15
C VAL A 229 0.35 -16.56 -20.21
N PHE A 230 0.35 -17.03 -18.96
CA PHE A 230 -0.68 -16.63 -17.99
C PHE A 230 -0.51 -15.20 -17.50
N SER A 231 0.72 -14.66 -17.51
CA SER A 231 0.95 -13.24 -17.28
C SER A 231 0.26 -12.40 -18.36
N LEU A 232 0.42 -12.75 -19.64
CA LEU A 232 -0.23 -12.05 -20.74
C LEU A 232 -1.75 -12.24 -20.75
N LEU A 233 -2.25 -13.42 -20.39
CA LEU A 233 -3.68 -13.66 -20.26
C LEU A 233 -4.28 -12.83 -19.12
N PHE A 234 -3.58 -12.71 -17.99
CA PHE A 234 -4.02 -11.82 -16.91
C PHE A 234 -3.95 -10.36 -17.34
N SER A 235 -2.79 -9.87 -17.79
CA SER A 235 -2.58 -8.45 -18.06
C SER A 235 -3.36 -7.98 -19.29
N TRP A 236 -3.03 -8.49 -20.48
CA TRP A 236 -3.62 -8.06 -21.75
C TRP A 236 -4.98 -8.72 -22.03
N GLY A 237 -5.22 -9.90 -21.47
CA GLY A 237 -6.46 -10.63 -21.69
C GLY A 237 -7.60 -10.19 -20.76
N MET A 238 -7.31 -9.97 -19.47
CA MET A 238 -8.34 -9.69 -18.47
C MET A 238 -8.27 -8.24 -17.98
N VAL A 239 -7.13 -7.80 -17.43
CA VAL A 239 -7.01 -6.48 -16.81
C VAL A 239 -7.17 -5.34 -17.82
N ALA A 240 -6.64 -5.48 -19.03
CA ALA A 240 -6.79 -4.50 -20.10
C ALA A 240 -8.25 -4.29 -20.57
N SER A 241 -9.18 -5.15 -20.13
CA SER A 241 -10.62 -4.99 -20.39
C SER A 241 -11.37 -4.32 -19.25
N LEU A 242 -10.70 -3.91 -18.17
CA LEU A 242 -11.35 -3.27 -17.04
C LEU A 242 -11.52 -1.77 -17.29
N GLU A 243 -12.74 -1.29 -17.10
CA GLU A 243 -13.07 0.14 -17.08
C GLU A 243 -13.69 0.49 -15.71
N PRO A 244 -13.53 1.75 -15.25
CA PRO A 244 -14.20 2.21 -14.04
C PRO A 244 -15.72 2.13 -14.20
N SER A 245 -16.40 1.68 -13.16
CA SER A 245 -17.87 1.58 -13.13
C SER A 245 -18.57 2.95 -13.12
N ASN A 246 -17.87 3.98 -12.67
CA ASN A 246 -18.35 5.35 -12.54
C ASN A 246 -17.20 6.34 -12.77
N ASP A 247 -17.54 7.54 -13.25
CA ASP A 247 -16.62 8.68 -13.28
C ASP A 247 -16.28 9.10 -11.85
N GLY A 248 -15.02 9.48 -11.60
CA GLY A 248 -14.53 9.71 -10.25
C GLY A 248 -13.02 9.54 -10.10
N VAL A 249 -12.55 9.80 -8.87
CA VAL A 249 -11.14 9.60 -8.48
C VAL A 249 -11.03 8.64 -7.32
N LEU A 250 -10.04 7.74 -7.36
CA LEU A 250 -9.78 6.84 -6.26
C LEU A 250 -9.02 7.55 -5.15
N SER A 251 -9.48 7.40 -3.91
CA SER A 251 -8.68 7.66 -2.72
C SER A 251 -7.51 6.67 -2.67
N ALA A 252 -6.31 7.11 -3.03
CA ALA A 252 -5.10 6.28 -3.02
C ALA A 252 -4.55 6.11 -1.60
N SER A 253 -4.59 7.18 -0.81
CA SER A 253 -4.21 7.18 0.60
C SER A 253 -4.96 8.25 1.37
N VAL A 254 -5.27 7.95 2.63
CA VAL A 254 -5.88 8.88 3.57
C VAL A 254 -4.91 9.10 4.73
N ILE A 255 -4.70 10.35 5.08
CA ILE A 255 -3.75 10.78 6.12
C ILE A 255 -4.50 10.81 7.45
N VAL A 256 -3.90 10.19 8.47
CA VAL A 256 -4.43 10.12 9.83
C VAL A 256 -4.45 11.52 10.47
N ASP A 257 -5.46 11.81 11.29
CA ASP A 257 -5.67 13.09 12.00
C ASP A 257 -5.99 14.28 11.07
N TYR A 258 -6.57 14.01 9.90
CA TYR A 258 -7.06 15.02 8.97
C TYR A 258 -8.52 14.76 8.61
N GLY A 259 -9.20 15.82 8.14
CA GLY A 259 -10.64 15.83 7.93
C GLY A 259 -11.22 14.67 7.12
N GLY A 260 -10.46 14.10 6.18
CA GLY A 260 -10.88 12.92 5.42
C GLY A 260 -10.94 11.65 6.27
N GLU A 261 -9.92 11.37 7.08
CA GLU A 261 -9.91 10.21 7.98
C GLU A 261 -10.94 10.36 9.09
N GLU A 262 -11.03 11.55 9.70
CA GLU A 262 -12.00 11.87 10.75
C GLU A 262 -13.45 11.71 10.27
N ALA A 263 -13.71 12.04 9.00
CA ALA A 263 -15.00 11.82 8.36
C ALA A 263 -15.30 10.34 8.10
N GLY A 264 -14.29 9.47 8.13
CA GLY A 264 -14.40 8.03 7.84
C GLY A 264 -14.10 7.64 6.40
N LEU A 265 -13.44 8.51 5.62
CA LEU A 265 -12.97 8.16 4.28
C LEU A 265 -11.79 7.19 4.38
N GLU A 266 -11.82 6.14 3.56
CA GLU A 266 -10.78 5.11 3.52
C GLU A 266 -10.11 5.07 2.12
N PRO A 267 -8.88 4.54 2.01
CA PRO A 267 -8.32 4.21 0.72
C PRO A 267 -9.23 3.26 -0.07
N TRP A 268 -9.22 3.37 -1.39
CA TRP A 268 -10.06 2.62 -2.33
C TRP A 268 -11.55 2.97 -2.34
N MET A 269 -11.94 4.12 -1.78
CA MET A 269 -13.22 4.75 -2.10
C MET A 269 -13.10 5.57 -3.39
N LEU A 270 -14.11 5.55 -4.25
CA LEU A 270 -14.18 6.39 -5.45
C LEU A 270 -14.93 7.68 -5.11
N ILE A 271 -14.24 8.82 -5.10
CA ILE A 271 -14.86 10.14 -4.89
C ILE A 271 -15.50 10.59 -6.19
N THR A 272 -16.80 10.90 -6.13
CA THR A 272 -17.64 11.26 -7.29
C THR A 272 -18.09 12.71 -7.26
N ALA A 273 -18.15 13.34 -6.07
CA ALA A 273 -18.47 14.76 -5.94
C ALA A 273 -17.99 15.34 -4.60
N VAL A 274 -17.74 16.66 -4.58
CA VAL A 274 -17.48 17.46 -3.36
C VAL A 274 -18.37 18.70 -3.40
N ASN A 275 -19.19 18.95 -2.36
CA ASN A 275 -20.15 20.06 -2.29
C ASN A 275 -21.06 20.18 -3.54
N ASP A 276 -21.62 19.06 -3.99
CA ASP A 276 -22.45 18.96 -5.20
C ASP A 276 -21.74 19.27 -6.53
N GLN A 277 -20.43 19.54 -6.53
CA GLN A 277 -19.60 19.63 -7.74
C GLN A 277 -19.09 18.23 -8.10
N GLU A 278 -19.39 17.78 -9.32
CA GLU A 278 -18.95 16.48 -9.86
C GLU A 278 -17.43 16.44 -10.03
N VAL A 279 -16.83 15.29 -9.72
CA VAL A 279 -15.40 15.03 -9.84
C VAL A 279 -15.22 13.93 -10.89
N ASP A 280 -14.73 14.26 -12.08
CA ASP A 280 -14.48 13.25 -13.11
C ASP A 280 -13.03 12.74 -13.06
N ASN A 281 -12.10 13.58 -12.64
CA ASN A 281 -10.67 13.27 -12.60
C ASN A 281 -9.91 14.04 -11.50
N ALA A 282 -8.64 13.68 -11.30
CA ALA A 282 -7.81 14.23 -10.23
C ALA A 282 -7.54 15.73 -10.36
N GLN A 283 -7.59 16.29 -11.58
CA GLN A 283 -7.49 17.73 -11.78
C GLN A 283 -8.74 18.43 -11.26
N ASP A 284 -9.93 17.91 -11.60
CA ASP A 284 -11.19 18.48 -11.11
C ASP A 284 -11.22 18.47 -9.58
N PHE A 285 -10.87 17.34 -8.96
CA PHE A 285 -10.75 17.25 -7.50
C PHE A 285 -9.82 18.33 -6.93
N SER A 286 -8.65 18.54 -7.55
CA SER A 286 -7.70 19.57 -7.11
C SER A 286 -8.25 20.98 -7.30
N ASP A 287 -8.96 21.25 -8.39
CA ASP A 287 -9.53 22.57 -8.69
C ASP A 287 -10.64 22.91 -7.70
N ILE A 288 -11.55 21.95 -7.43
CA ILE A 288 -12.62 22.09 -6.43
C ILE A 288 -12.03 22.34 -5.03
N MET A 289 -11.04 21.55 -4.62
CA MET A 289 -10.39 21.74 -3.32
C MET A 289 -9.65 23.09 -3.22
N ASN A 290 -9.14 23.65 -4.31
CA ASN A 290 -8.51 24.98 -4.29
C ASN A 290 -9.53 26.14 -4.13
N GLU A 291 -10.82 25.90 -4.39
CA GLU A 291 -11.91 26.84 -4.08
C GLU A 291 -12.34 26.78 -2.61
N THR A 292 -12.01 25.69 -1.91
CA THR A 292 -12.31 25.53 -0.49
C THR A 292 -11.33 26.26 0.42
N TYR A 293 -11.81 26.56 1.62
CA TYR A 293 -11.00 27.11 2.71
C TYR A 293 -10.97 26.13 3.88
N ALA A 294 -9.97 26.27 4.73
CA ALA A 294 -9.83 25.42 5.89
C ALA A 294 -10.79 25.85 7.02
N GLY A 295 -11.18 24.89 7.86
CA GLY A 295 -12.32 24.99 8.77
C GLY A 295 -13.68 24.80 8.07
N GLN A 296 -13.73 24.86 6.73
CA GLN A 296 -14.96 24.61 5.98
C GLN A 296 -15.39 23.15 6.12
N THR A 297 -16.67 22.92 6.40
CA THR A 297 -17.26 21.58 6.31
C THR A 297 -17.73 21.32 4.87
N VAL A 298 -17.30 20.21 4.28
CA VAL A 298 -17.68 19.82 2.91
C VAL A 298 -18.36 18.46 2.87
N ASN A 299 -19.36 18.32 2.00
CA ASN A 299 -20.01 17.03 1.71
C ASN A 299 -19.23 16.31 0.62
N VAL A 300 -18.76 15.09 0.90
CA VAL A 300 -18.00 14.26 -0.03
C VAL A 300 -18.85 13.05 -0.40
N SER A 301 -19.25 12.96 -1.67
CA SER A 301 -20.00 11.81 -2.18
C SER A 301 -19.04 10.78 -2.78
N VAL A 302 -19.13 9.55 -2.30
CA VAL A 302 -18.23 8.47 -2.72
C VAL A 302 -18.99 7.19 -3.06
N LEU A 303 -18.33 6.31 -3.82
CA LEU A 303 -18.69 4.91 -3.94
C LEU A 303 -17.72 4.07 -3.12
N ASN A 304 -18.23 3.49 -2.04
CA ASN A 304 -17.53 2.55 -1.19
C ASN A 304 -18.00 1.13 -1.52
N LYS A 305 -17.12 0.31 -2.12
CA LYS A 305 -17.46 -1.05 -2.57
C LYS A 305 -18.75 -1.09 -3.42
N GLY A 306 -18.90 -0.08 -4.30
CA GLY A 306 -20.06 0.08 -5.19
C GLY A 306 -21.32 0.62 -4.52
N GLN A 307 -21.30 0.95 -3.22
CA GLN A 307 -22.40 1.59 -2.52
C GLN A 307 -22.16 3.09 -2.41
N SER A 308 -23.18 3.88 -2.75
CA SER A 308 -23.10 5.35 -2.63
C SER A 308 -23.24 5.76 -1.17
N GLU A 309 -22.24 6.49 -0.69
CA GLU A 309 -22.16 7.03 0.66
C GLU A 309 -21.77 8.52 0.59
N THR A 310 -22.19 9.29 1.59
CA THR A 310 -21.83 10.71 1.72
C THR A 310 -21.23 10.96 3.09
N TYR A 311 -20.07 11.60 3.10
CA TYR A 311 -19.32 11.93 4.30
C TYR A 311 -19.25 13.44 4.47
N GLN A 312 -19.21 13.91 5.72
CA GLN A 312 -18.97 15.32 6.05
C GLN A 312 -17.56 15.45 6.59
N ALA A 313 -16.70 16.14 5.85
CA ALA A 313 -15.31 16.37 6.23
C ALA A 313 -15.09 17.84 6.60
N VAL A 314 -14.52 18.08 7.77
CA VAL A 314 -14.04 19.41 8.17
C VAL A 314 -12.62 19.57 7.64
N LEU A 315 -12.40 20.54 6.77
CA LEU A 315 -11.12 20.70 6.09
C LEU A 315 -10.07 21.29 7.03
N SER A 316 -8.86 20.72 7.01
CA SER A 316 -7.70 21.28 7.70
C SER A 316 -7.01 22.33 6.82
N ASP A 317 -5.98 22.99 7.34
CA ASP A 317 -5.15 23.91 6.56
C ASP A 317 -4.16 23.18 5.66
N LYS A 318 -4.17 23.50 4.36
CA LYS A 318 -3.20 22.97 3.39
C LYS A 318 -1.80 23.48 3.66
N GLY A 319 -1.65 24.76 3.99
CA GLY A 319 -0.35 25.36 4.31
C GLY A 319 0.36 24.63 5.44
N SER A 320 -0.37 24.38 6.53
CA SER A 320 0.09 23.69 7.75
C SER A 320 0.59 22.28 7.45
N TYR A 321 -0.14 21.53 6.63
CA TYR A 321 0.29 20.20 6.21
C TYR A 321 1.62 20.25 5.46
N TYR A 322 1.75 21.16 4.48
CA TYR A 322 2.97 21.27 3.68
C TYR A 322 4.14 21.82 4.49
N LEU A 323 3.95 22.81 5.35
CA LEU A 323 4.97 23.30 6.27
C LEU A 323 5.49 22.19 7.19
N LYS A 324 4.58 21.36 7.71
CA LYS A 324 4.91 20.25 8.61
C LYS A 324 5.68 19.12 7.93
N TYR A 325 5.19 18.63 6.79
CA TYR A 325 5.72 17.39 6.19
C TYR A 325 6.59 17.61 4.96
N TYR A 326 6.42 18.73 4.24
CA TYR A 326 7.04 19.00 2.95
C TYR A 326 7.42 20.49 2.78
N PRO A 327 8.22 21.09 3.68
CA PRO A 327 8.47 22.53 3.71
C PRO A 327 9.09 23.06 2.41
N ASP A 328 9.90 22.26 1.71
CA ASP A 328 10.47 22.62 0.41
C ASP A 328 9.43 22.82 -0.71
N TYR A 329 8.22 22.29 -0.51
CA TYR A 329 7.09 22.37 -1.45
C TYR A 329 6.01 23.36 -0.98
N TYR A 330 6.18 24.00 0.18
CA TYR A 330 5.25 25.01 0.65
C TYR A 330 5.33 26.27 -0.20
N GLU A 331 4.16 26.79 -0.56
CA GLU A 331 4.00 28.10 -1.18
C GLU A 331 2.99 28.92 -0.37
N SER A 332 3.20 30.23 -0.27
CA SER A 332 2.39 31.10 0.60
C SER A 332 0.90 31.11 0.29
N TRP A 333 0.50 30.78 -0.94
CA TRP A 333 -0.91 30.69 -1.34
C TRP A 333 -1.65 29.47 -0.76
N MET A 334 -0.92 28.47 -0.24
CA MET A 334 -1.50 27.25 0.30
C MET A 334 -2.15 27.48 1.67
N SER A 335 -1.68 28.47 2.43
CA SER A 335 -2.23 28.80 3.74
C SER A 335 -3.65 29.36 3.61
N GLY A 336 -4.55 28.89 4.46
CA GLY A 336 -5.98 29.19 4.43
C GLY A 336 -6.79 28.32 3.46
N LYS A 337 -6.14 27.55 2.57
CA LYS A 337 -6.83 26.63 1.65
C LYS A 337 -7.22 25.34 2.33
N GLY A 338 -8.39 24.81 1.97
CA GLY A 338 -8.91 23.57 2.52
C GLY A 338 -8.06 22.36 2.15
N PHE A 339 -7.82 21.50 3.12
CA PHE A 339 -7.07 20.26 2.97
C PHE A 339 -7.79 19.10 3.64
N MET A 340 -8.17 18.12 2.84
CA MET A 340 -8.90 16.94 3.31
C MET A 340 -7.97 15.83 3.82
N GLY A 341 -6.67 15.89 3.52
CA GLY A 341 -5.75 14.79 3.86
C GLY A 341 -5.93 13.53 3.00
N ILE A 342 -6.36 13.68 1.74
CA ILE A 342 -6.54 12.55 0.82
C ILE A 342 -5.69 12.74 -0.42
N ALA A 343 -4.90 11.73 -0.79
CA ALA A 343 -4.26 11.65 -2.08
C ALA A 343 -5.16 10.90 -3.05
N VAL A 344 -5.46 11.52 -4.20
CA VAL A 344 -6.34 10.95 -5.21
C VAL A 344 -5.57 10.48 -6.44
N VAL A 345 -6.09 9.46 -7.12
CA VAL A 345 -5.55 8.95 -8.38
C VAL A 345 -6.68 8.59 -9.34
N ASN A 346 -6.48 8.86 -10.64
CA ASN A 346 -7.42 8.44 -11.66
C ASN A 346 -7.47 6.90 -11.72
N PRO A 347 -8.66 6.27 -11.72
CA PRO A 347 -8.81 4.82 -11.78
C PRO A 347 -8.04 4.14 -12.92
N GLU A 348 -7.95 4.79 -14.09
CA GLU A 348 -7.29 4.25 -15.28
C GLU A 348 -5.79 4.06 -15.07
N VAL A 349 -5.15 4.88 -14.24
CA VAL A 349 -3.72 4.74 -13.93
C VAL A 349 -3.45 3.38 -13.26
N VAL A 350 -4.39 2.89 -12.45
CA VAL A 350 -4.28 1.61 -11.77
C VAL A 350 -4.42 0.45 -12.77
N THR A 351 -5.43 0.48 -13.64
CA THR A 351 -5.65 -0.57 -14.64
C THR A 351 -4.58 -0.56 -15.73
N ASP A 352 -4.07 0.60 -16.13
CA ASP A 352 -2.96 0.73 -17.09
C ASP A 352 -1.66 0.15 -16.55
N SER A 353 -1.32 0.43 -15.29
CA SER A 353 -0.13 -0.12 -14.64
C SER A 353 -0.16 -1.64 -14.57
N LEU A 354 -1.34 -2.22 -14.34
CA LEU A 354 -1.54 -3.67 -14.22
C LEU A 354 -1.66 -4.38 -15.59
N SER A 355 -2.24 -3.73 -16.60
CA SER A 355 -2.36 -4.26 -17.96
C SER A 355 -1.04 -4.15 -18.73
N HIS A 356 -0.23 -3.13 -18.45
CA HIS A 356 1.04 -2.89 -19.12
C HIS A 356 2.22 -2.77 -18.13
N PRO A 357 2.57 -3.85 -17.40
CA PRO A 357 3.53 -3.79 -16.29
C PRO A 357 4.97 -3.44 -16.69
N GLY A 358 5.27 -3.27 -17.97
CA GLY A 358 6.58 -2.85 -18.49
C GLY A 358 6.59 -1.48 -19.16
N SER A 359 5.48 -0.75 -19.18
CA SER A 359 5.36 0.58 -19.78
C SER A 359 4.57 1.54 -18.88
N SER A 360 4.55 2.83 -19.25
CA SER A 360 3.57 3.82 -18.71
C SER A 360 3.47 3.88 -17.18
N GLY A 361 4.62 3.95 -16.48
CA GLY A 361 4.67 4.02 -15.01
C GLY A 361 4.49 2.68 -14.29
N GLY A 362 4.11 1.61 -14.99
CA GLY A 362 4.02 0.25 -14.48
C GLY A 362 5.39 -0.39 -14.27
N SER A 363 5.56 -1.07 -13.14
CA SER A 363 6.78 -1.78 -12.78
C SER A 363 6.55 -3.30 -12.81
N MET A 364 7.38 -4.03 -13.56
CA MET A 364 7.32 -5.50 -13.59
C MET A 364 7.54 -6.08 -12.18
N LEU A 365 8.30 -5.36 -11.34
CA LEU A 365 8.46 -5.72 -9.95
C LEU A 365 7.16 -5.53 -9.17
N GLN A 366 6.48 -4.38 -9.31
CA GLN A 366 5.17 -4.12 -8.70
C GLN A 366 4.16 -5.20 -9.08
N TYR A 367 4.12 -5.59 -10.36
CA TYR A 367 3.25 -6.62 -10.89
C TYR A 367 3.52 -8.02 -10.28
N ILE A 368 4.79 -8.37 -10.03
CA ILE A 368 5.16 -9.61 -9.33
C ILE A 368 4.83 -9.51 -7.83
N THR A 369 4.81 -8.30 -7.25
CA THR A 369 4.62 -8.09 -5.81
C THR A 369 3.18 -7.79 -5.38
N LEU A 370 2.19 -7.82 -6.28
CA LEU A 370 0.78 -7.59 -5.93
C LEU A 370 0.26 -8.39 -4.71
N PRO A 371 0.65 -9.67 -4.50
CA PRO A 371 0.22 -10.41 -3.33
C PRO A 371 0.75 -9.83 -2.01
N PHE A 372 1.94 -9.24 -2.01
CA PHE A 372 2.51 -8.57 -0.84
C PHE A 372 1.81 -7.23 -0.54
N GLN A 373 1.19 -6.64 -1.56
CA GLN A 373 0.38 -5.43 -1.47
C GLN A 373 -1.09 -5.73 -1.15
N LYS A 374 -1.46 -7.00 -0.96
CA LYS A 374 -2.85 -7.47 -0.77
C LYS A 374 -3.79 -7.12 -1.93
N LEU A 375 -3.24 -6.98 -3.14
CA LEU A 375 -4.00 -6.73 -4.37
C LEU A 375 -4.28 -8.01 -5.16
N GLN A 376 -3.88 -9.17 -4.64
CA GLN A 376 -4.14 -10.48 -5.23
C GLN A 376 -4.49 -11.54 -4.15
N PRO A 377 -5.63 -12.26 -4.26
CA PRO A 377 -6.72 -12.02 -5.22
C PRO A 377 -7.24 -10.58 -5.17
N PHE A 378 -7.83 -10.10 -6.27
CA PHE A 378 -8.40 -8.75 -6.28
C PHE A 378 -9.36 -8.57 -5.11
N PRO A 379 -9.18 -7.53 -4.28
CA PRO A 379 -10.02 -7.29 -3.12
C PRO A 379 -11.39 -6.73 -3.54
N ASP A 380 -12.39 -6.88 -2.67
CA ASP A 380 -13.78 -6.51 -2.96
C ASP A 380 -13.95 -5.04 -3.36
N HIS A 381 -13.19 -4.13 -2.74
CA HIS A 381 -13.19 -2.71 -3.10
C HIS A 381 -12.68 -2.46 -4.52
N PHE A 382 -11.76 -3.29 -5.03
CA PHE A 382 -11.31 -3.19 -6.41
C PHE A 382 -12.37 -3.75 -7.35
N THR A 383 -12.88 -4.96 -7.07
CA THR A 383 -13.84 -5.62 -7.98
C THR A 383 -15.18 -4.91 -8.06
N ALA A 384 -15.56 -4.14 -7.05
CA ALA A 384 -16.79 -3.37 -7.04
C ALA A 384 -16.70 -2.03 -7.79
N LEU A 385 -15.48 -1.55 -8.10
CA LEU A 385 -15.26 -0.27 -8.76
C LEU A 385 -14.90 -0.39 -10.24
N PHE A 386 -14.56 -1.60 -10.69
CA PHE A 386 -14.21 -1.88 -12.08
C PHE A 386 -15.14 -2.93 -12.68
N GLU A 387 -15.49 -2.75 -13.94
CA GLU A 387 -16.28 -3.73 -14.69
C GLU A 387 -15.56 -4.20 -15.97
N PRO A 388 -15.71 -5.48 -16.34
CA PRO A 388 -15.10 -6.00 -17.56
C PRO A 388 -15.89 -5.59 -18.81
N THR A 389 -15.21 -5.00 -19.77
CA THR A 389 -15.76 -4.61 -21.07
C THR A 389 -15.24 -5.52 -22.20
N GLY A 390 -15.66 -5.25 -23.44
CA GLY A 390 -15.22 -6.01 -24.62
C GLY A 390 -15.58 -7.50 -24.61
N ILE A 391 -14.68 -8.35 -25.13
CA ILE A 391 -14.90 -9.81 -25.21
C ILE A 391 -14.93 -10.46 -23.81
N PRO A 392 -14.01 -10.13 -22.88
CA PRO A 392 -14.08 -10.67 -21.52
C PRO A 392 -15.36 -10.28 -20.77
N GLY A 393 -15.94 -9.11 -21.04
CA GLY A 393 -17.23 -8.67 -20.48
C GLY A 393 -18.46 -9.51 -20.84
N ILE A 394 -18.34 -10.47 -21.79
CA ILE A 394 -19.41 -11.45 -22.07
C ILE A 394 -19.56 -12.46 -20.91
N LEU A 395 -18.51 -12.65 -20.12
CA LEU A 395 -18.51 -13.58 -19.00
C LEU A 395 -19.37 -13.03 -17.85
N PRO A 396 -20.07 -13.91 -17.11
CA PRO A 396 -20.64 -13.51 -15.82
C PRO A 396 -19.55 -12.93 -14.91
N GLU A 397 -19.83 -11.82 -14.24
CA GLU A 397 -18.85 -11.05 -13.44
C GLU A 397 -18.07 -11.93 -12.45
N GLY A 398 -18.77 -12.75 -11.67
CA GLY A 398 -18.12 -13.68 -10.73
C GLY A 398 -17.19 -14.69 -11.41
N LEU A 399 -17.50 -15.12 -12.64
CA LEU A 399 -16.62 -16.01 -13.41
C LEU A 399 -15.40 -15.25 -13.96
N PHE A 400 -15.57 -14.00 -14.40
CA PHE A 400 -14.48 -13.14 -14.85
C PHE A 400 -13.43 -12.99 -13.73
N TRP A 401 -13.84 -12.60 -12.53
CA TRP A 401 -12.91 -12.41 -11.41
C TRP A 401 -12.23 -13.70 -10.97
N VAL A 402 -12.94 -14.83 -10.96
CA VAL A 402 -12.35 -16.15 -10.67
C VAL A 402 -11.28 -16.52 -11.70
N LEU A 403 -11.52 -16.25 -12.98
CA LEU A 403 -10.55 -16.51 -14.05
C LEU A 403 -9.34 -15.58 -13.97
N ALA A 404 -9.56 -14.27 -13.77
CA ALA A 404 -8.48 -13.29 -13.64
C ALA A 404 -7.54 -13.67 -12.47
N ASN A 405 -8.10 -13.92 -11.29
CA ASN A 405 -7.34 -14.36 -10.12
C ASN A 405 -6.62 -15.70 -10.38
N SER A 406 -7.29 -16.66 -11.04
CA SER A 406 -6.66 -17.94 -11.40
C SER A 406 -5.48 -17.74 -12.35
N PHE A 407 -5.60 -16.87 -13.35
CA PHE A 407 -4.52 -16.60 -14.29
C PHE A 407 -3.32 -15.97 -13.59
N TYR A 408 -3.55 -15.00 -12.72
CA TYR A 408 -2.48 -14.40 -11.92
C TYR A 408 -1.73 -15.44 -11.09
N TRP A 409 -2.46 -16.26 -10.34
CA TRP A 409 -1.82 -17.26 -9.46
C TRP A 409 -1.11 -18.37 -10.25
N ILE A 410 -1.65 -18.79 -11.40
CA ILE A 410 -0.96 -19.71 -12.31
C ILE A 410 0.34 -19.08 -12.79
N PHE A 411 0.32 -17.81 -13.21
CA PHE A 411 1.52 -17.06 -13.56
C PHE A 411 2.53 -17.06 -12.41
N TRP A 412 2.11 -16.62 -11.23
CA TRP A 412 2.98 -16.33 -10.10
C TRP A 412 3.65 -17.59 -9.57
N LEU A 413 2.89 -18.68 -9.35
CA LEU A 413 3.48 -19.93 -8.86
C LEU A 413 4.29 -20.66 -9.92
N ASN A 414 3.93 -20.61 -11.21
CA ASN A 414 4.79 -21.18 -12.26
C ASN A 414 6.11 -20.41 -12.35
N LEU A 415 6.08 -19.08 -12.21
CA LEU A 415 7.29 -18.27 -12.16
C LEU A 415 8.17 -18.70 -10.99
N MET A 416 7.62 -18.77 -9.77
CA MET A 416 8.38 -19.17 -8.58
C MET A 416 8.94 -20.58 -8.68
N VAL A 417 8.13 -21.57 -9.10
CA VAL A 417 8.60 -22.96 -9.27
C VAL A 417 9.67 -23.06 -10.35
N GLY A 418 9.54 -22.29 -11.45
CA GLY A 418 10.53 -22.24 -12.52
C GLY A 418 11.86 -21.62 -12.06
N LEU A 419 11.80 -20.48 -11.37
CA LEU A 419 12.98 -19.79 -10.83
C LEU A 419 13.69 -20.64 -9.76
N THR A 420 12.94 -21.25 -8.84
CA THR A 420 13.51 -22.14 -7.82
C THR A 420 14.18 -23.35 -8.48
N ASN A 421 13.53 -24.04 -9.42
CA ASN A 421 14.14 -25.20 -10.07
C ASN A 421 15.35 -24.85 -10.95
N ALA A 422 15.50 -23.61 -11.40
CA ALA A 422 16.68 -23.15 -12.13
C ALA A 422 17.91 -22.92 -11.22
N LEU A 423 17.74 -22.87 -9.89
CA LEU A 423 18.86 -22.65 -8.97
C LEU A 423 19.91 -23.77 -9.09
N PRO A 424 21.21 -23.45 -8.95
CA PRO A 424 22.28 -24.42 -9.12
C PRO A 424 22.51 -25.26 -7.86
N ALA A 425 21.48 -25.97 -7.42
CA ALA A 425 21.52 -26.77 -6.19
C ALA A 425 20.78 -28.11 -6.39
N VAL A 426 21.43 -29.24 -6.16
CA VAL A 426 20.77 -30.57 -6.15
C VAL A 426 19.90 -30.67 -4.88
N PRO A 427 18.64 -31.16 -4.96
CA PRO A 427 18.04 -31.97 -6.03
C PRO A 427 17.30 -31.21 -7.15
N LEU A 428 17.47 -29.91 -7.29
CA LEU A 428 16.80 -29.11 -8.31
C LEU A 428 17.43 -29.34 -9.69
N ASP A 429 16.62 -29.22 -10.74
CA ASP A 429 17.02 -29.42 -12.14
C ASP A 429 18.24 -28.58 -12.55
N GLY A 430 18.30 -27.32 -12.11
CA GLY A 430 19.40 -26.40 -12.35
C GLY A 430 20.74 -26.90 -11.81
N GLY A 431 20.74 -27.63 -10.69
CA GLY A 431 21.94 -28.26 -10.13
C GLY A 431 22.56 -29.29 -11.09
N PHE A 432 21.72 -30.11 -11.73
CA PHE A 432 22.17 -31.10 -12.71
C PHE A 432 22.65 -30.45 -14.02
N ILE A 433 21.97 -29.40 -14.49
CA ILE A 433 22.39 -28.62 -15.66
C ILE A 433 23.76 -27.96 -15.40
N PHE A 434 23.95 -27.40 -14.20
CA PHE A 434 25.23 -26.82 -13.80
C PHE A 434 26.34 -27.87 -13.76
N ALA A 435 26.09 -29.04 -13.16
CA ALA A 435 27.05 -30.14 -13.09
C ALA A 435 27.54 -30.57 -14.48
N ASP A 436 26.62 -30.77 -15.42
CA ASP A 436 26.94 -31.09 -16.81
C ASP A 436 27.67 -29.93 -17.51
N GLY A 437 27.27 -28.68 -17.27
CA GLY A 437 27.96 -27.50 -17.80
C GLY A 437 29.42 -27.42 -17.38
N VAL A 438 29.70 -27.57 -16.07
CA VAL A 438 31.07 -27.57 -15.52
C VAL A 438 31.88 -28.73 -16.09
N THR A 439 31.28 -29.93 -16.18
CA THR A 439 31.96 -31.08 -16.79
C THR A 439 32.36 -30.80 -18.24
N GLY A 440 31.51 -30.11 -19.01
CA GLY A 440 31.80 -29.64 -20.38
C GLY A 440 33.00 -28.71 -20.46
N ILE A 441 33.16 -27.82 -19.49
CA ILE A 441 34.31 -26.92 -19.39
C ILE A 441 35.58 -27.71 -19.04
N LEU A 442 35.49 -28.65 -18.08
CA LEU A 442 36.62 -29.49 -17.67
C LEU A 442 37.15 -30.38 -18.82
N ASP A 443 36.28 -30.82 -19.72
CA ASP A 443 36.67 -31.60 -20.91
C ASP A 443 37.52 -30.81 -21.90
N GLN A 444 37.43 -29.48 -21.91
CA GLN A 444 38.20 -28.62 -22.82
C GLN A 444 39.64 -28.35 -22.32
N PHE A 445 39.97 -28.70 -21.07
CA PHE A 445 41.29 -28.47 -20.52
C PHE A 445 42.33 -29.46 -21.07
N LYS A 446 43.34 -28.92 -21.78
CA LYS A 446 44.40 -29.66 -22.49
C LYS A 446 45.30 -30.57 -21.63
N GLY A 447 45.18 -30.51 -20.30
CA GLY A 447 45.96 -31.32 -19.34
C GLY A 447 45.34 -32.68 -18.98
N GLY A 448 44.14 -33.01 -19.48
CA GLY A 448 43.51 -34.32 -19.32
C GLY A 448 43.33 -34.77 -17.87
N LEU A 449 42.31 -34.26 -17.18
CA LEU A 449 41.88 -34.81 -15.88
C LEU A 449 41.28 -36.22 -16.08
N THR A 450 41.50 -37.12 -15.13
CA THR A 450 40.79 -38.42 -15.09
C THR A 450 39.30 -38.18 -14.83
N GLU A 451 38.42 -39.05 -15.34
CA GLU A 451 36.97 -38.93 -15.13
C GLU A 451 36.61 -38.89 -13.63
N GLU A 452 37.25 -39.72 -12.80
CA GLU A 452 37.10 -39.69 -11.34
C GLU A 452 37.45 -38.32 -10.74
N ARG A 453 38.50 -37.65 -11.23
CA ARG A 453 38.87 -36.31 -10.73
C ARG A 453 37.87 -35.25 -11.18
N LYS A 454 37.31 -35.36 -12.38
CA LYS A 454 36.29 -34.43 -12.87
C LYS A 454 35.03 -34.56 -12.03
N GLU A 455 34.57 -35.79 -11.78
CA GLU A 455 33.40 -36.08 -10.95
C GLU A 455 33.57 -35.47 -9.54
N VAL A 456 34.71 -35.71 -8.89
CA VAL A 456 35.02 -35.11 -7.58
C VAL A 456 35.01 -33.57 -7.60
N ILE A 457 35.55 -32.95 -8.66
CA ILE A 457 35.53 -31.47 -8.79
C ILE A 457 34.09 -30.98 -8.95
N VAL A 458 33.31 -31.62 -9.82
CA VAL A 458 31.92 -31.23 -10.11
C VAL A 458 31.05 -31.39 -8.87
N ASP A 459 31.12 -32.53 -8.19
CA ASP A 459 30.34 -32.80 -6.97
C ASP A 459 30.66 -31.79 -5.86
N ASN A 460 31.95 -31.48 -5.66
CA ASN A 460 32.37 -30.47 -4.69
C ASN A 460 31.85 -29.07 -5.06
N LEU A 461 31.90 -28.68 -6.34
CA LEU A 461 31.41 -27.39 -6.79
C LEU A 461 29.89 -27.29 -6.64
N VAL A 462 29.14 -28.31 -7.06
CA VAL A 462 27.68 -28.38 -6.89
C VAL A 462 27.31 -28.33 -5.41
N GLY A 463 28.03 -29.06 -4.55
CA GLY A 463 27.79 -29.07 -3.11
C GLY A 463 28.07 -27.72 -2.44
N ILE A 464 29.20 -27.08 -2.76
CA ILE A 464 29.52 -25.74 -2.27
C ILE A 464 28.45 -24.75 -2.71
N LEU A 465 28.08 -24.76 -3.98
CA LEU A 465 27.12 -23.83 -4.54
C LEU A 465 25.71 -24.04 -3.96
N ALA A 466 25.29 -25.29 -3.78
CA ALA A 466 24.02 -25.61 -3.11
C ALA A 466 24.00 -25.11 -1.67
N PHE A 467 25.09 -25.30 -0.92
CA PHE A 467 25.20 -24.78 0.44
C PHE A 467 25.21 -23.25 0.47
N THR A 468 25.90 -22.60 -0.46
CA THR A 468 25.90 -21.14 -0.60
C THR A 468 24.50 -20.62 -0.90
N VAL A 469 23.77 -21.21 -1.84
CA VAL A 469 22.39 -20.82 -2.16
C VAL A 469 21.48 -20.98 -0.94
N LEU A 470 21.57 -22.12 -0.24
CA LEU A 470 20.80 -22.34 0.99
C LEU A 470 21.14 -21.30 2.07
N PHE A 471 22.42 -21.00 2.26
CA PHE A 471 22.88 -19.97 3.18
C PHE A 471 22.31 -18.60 2.80
N LEU A 472 22.38 -18.20 1.52
CA LEU A 472 21.87 -16.90 1.05
C LEU A 472 20.36 -16.77 1.25
N VAL A 473 19.60 -17.85 1.02
CA VAL A 473 18.15 -17.88 1.28
C VAL A 473 17.87 -17.75 2.79
N LEU A 474 18.56 -18.49 3.64
CA LEU A 474 18.38 -18.40 5.10
C LEU A 474 18.86 -17.05 5.67
N TRP A 475 19.88 -16.45 5.06
CA TRP A 475 20.42 -15.16 5.45
C TRP A 475 19.40 -14.04 5.27
N GLN A 476 18.48 -14.14 4.33
CA GLN A 476 17.37 -13.16 4.19
C GLN A 476 16.46 -13.12 5.42
N LEU A 477 16.34 -14.23 6.16
CA LEU A 477 15.57 -14.30 7.39
C LEU A 477 16.39 -13.87 8.60
N VAL A 478 17.63 -14.37 8.68
CA VAL A 478 18.45 -14.24 9.89
C VAL A 478 19.29 -12.98 9.88
N GLY A 479 19.78 -12.55 8.71
CA GLY A 479 20.64 -11.39 8.51
C GLY A 479 20.07 -10.12 9.14
N PRO A 480 18.92 -9.61 8.70
CA PRO A 480 18.33 -8.40 9.29
C PRO A 480 18.12 -8.47 10.81
N ARG A 481 17.86 -9.67 11.36
CA ARG A 481 17.67 -9.85 12.82
C ARG A 481 18.98 -9.79 13.61
N ILE A 482 20.09 -10.20 13.01
CA ILE A 482 21.41 -10.24 13.67
C ILE A 482 22.18 -8.94 13.42
N VAL A 483 22.18 -8.46 12.17
CA VAL A 483 23.06 -7.37 11.71
C VAL A 483 22.31 -6.11 11.27
N GLY A 484 20.97 -6.13 11.24
CA GLY A 484 20.17 -4.94 10.95
C GLY A 484 20.39 -3.86 12.01
N PHE A 485 20.10 -2.62 11.64
CA PHE A 485 20.21 -1.49 12.57
C PHE A 485 19.00 -1.43 13.51
N ASP A 486 19.21 -0.90 14.71
CA ASP A 486 18.12 -0.51 15.60
C ASP A 486 17.57 0.84 15.12
N PRO A 487 16.24 0.99 14.97
CA PRO A 487 15.67 2.26 14.52
C PRO A 487 16.06 3.37 15.49
N VAL A 488 16.56 4.47 14.94
CA VAL A 488 16.81 5.69 15.71
C VAL A 488 15.44 6.33 15.97
N VAL A 489 15.13 6.56 17.25
CA VAL A 489 13.91 7.28 17.65
C VAL A 489 14.31 8.74 17.82
N LEU A 490 13.68 9.61 17.04
CA LEU A 490 13.81 11.06 17.13
C LEU A 490 12.40 11.62 17.26
N ASP A 491 12.06 12.09 18.45
CA ASP A 491 10.76 12.60 18.83
C ASP A 491 10.96 14.01 19.40
N ALA A 492 10.81 15.02 18.55
CA ALA A 492 10.82 16.40 19.00
C ALA A 492 9.54 16.68 19.77
N ASN A 493 9.62 17.47 20.83
CA ASN A 493 8.46 17.82 21.65
C ASN A 493 8.48 19.32 21.94
N ILE A 494 7.32 19.97 21.82
CA ILE A 494 7.12 21.36 22.18
C ILE A 494 6.25 21.43 23.43
N SER A 495 6.68 22.23 24.40
CA SER A 495 5.86 22.66 25.52
C SER A 495 5.77 24.19 25.50
N ALA A 496 4.60 24.73 25.18
CA ALA A 496 4.33 26.16 25.23
C ALA A 496 3.63 26.56 26.55
N THR A 497 3.78 27.82 26.98
CA THR A 497 3.05 28.37 28.15
C THR A 497 1.53 28.43 27.98
N GLY A 498 1.06 28.43 26.73
CA GLY A 498 -0.34 28.41 26.34
C GLY A 498 -0.46 28.33 24.82
N THR A 499 -1.67 28.11 24.31
CA THR A 499 -1.99 27.98 22.88
C THR A 499 -2.88 29.12 22.37
N GLU A 500 -3.28 30.05 23.24
CA GLU A 500 -4.12 31.20 22.92
C GLU A 500 -3.63 32.43 23.69
N GLY A 501 -3.66 33.61 23.05
CA GLY A 501 -3.33 34.88 23.68
C GLY A 501 -3.70 36.10 22.84
N TRP A 502 -3.14 37.25 23.18
CA TRP A 502 -3.35 38.51 22.48
C TRP A 502 -2.05 39.03 21.86
N THR A 503 -2.17 39.88 20.86
CA THR A 503 -1.02 40.61 20.31
C THR A 503 -0.19 41.29 21.40
N GLY A 504 1.12 41.03 21.39
CA GLY A 504 2.07 41.52 22.39
C GLY A 504 2.24 40.65 23.64
N ASP A 505 1.43 39.61 23.83
CA ASP A 505 1.66 38.61 24.89
C ASP A 505 2.94 37.81 24.59
N VAL A 506 3.71 37.51 25.64
CA VAL A 506 4.96 36.74 25.55
C VAL A 506 4.68 35.28 25.88
N PHE A 507 5.05 34.40 24.95
CA PHE A 507 4.95 32.95 25.08
C PHE A 507 6.36 32.36 25.27
N GLU A 508 6.49 31.40 26.19
CA GLU A 508 7.72 30.63 26.37
C GLU A 508 7.54 29.24 25.76
N PHE A 509 8.57 28.76 25.07
CA PHE A 509 8.62 27.45 24.43
C PHE A 509 9.80 26.65 24.97
N ASP A 510 9.57 25.36 25.24
CA ASP A 510 10.53 24.44 25.84
C ASP A 510 10.56 23.11 25.06
N ALA A 511 11.75 22.70 24.62
CA ALA A 511 11.99 21.44 23.90
C ALA A 511 12.59 20.32 24.76
N SER A 512 12.73 20.50 26.08
CA SER A 512 13.44 19.58 26.98
C SER A 512 12.81 18.19 27.12
N LEU A 513 11.54 18.02 26.70
CA LEU A 513 10.85 16.74 26.64
C LEU A 513 11.16 15.94 25.37
N SER A 514 11.95 16.48 24.44
CA SER A 514 12.32 15.81 23.19
C SER A 514 13.19 14.57 23.44
N GLU A 515 12.89 13.45 22.78
CA GLU A 515 13.68 12.21 22.84
C GLU A 515 14.50 12.01 21.55
N GLY A 516 15.83 11.84 21.63
CA GLY A 516 16.63 11.61 20.41
C GLY A 516 18.10 12.02 20.45
N ALA A 517 18.64 12.39 21.63
CA ALA A 517 19.99 12.92 21.77
C ALA A 517 20.27 14.13 20.84
N PHE A 518 19.29 15.02 20.74
CA PHE A 518 19.39 16.27 19.98
C PHE A 518 20.51 17.16 20.51
N VAL A 519 21.17 17.87 19.60
CA VAL A 519 22.27 18.80 19.87
C VAL A 519 21.94 20.23 19.44
N THR A 520 20.97 20.42 18.55
CA THR A 520 20.50 21.73 18.11
C THR A 520 18.98 21.77 18.05
N TYR A 521 18.41 22.93 18.41
CA TYR A 521 16.99 23.25 18.34
C TYR A 521 16.84 24.58 17.60
N GLU A 522 16.13 24.56 16.49
CA GLU A 522 15.80 25.73 15.66
C GLU A 522 14.29 25.93 15.73
N TRP A 523 13.85 27.17 15.98
CA TRP A 523 12.45 27.55 16.11
C TRP A 523 12.09 28.52 14.98
N ASP A 524 10.94 28.31 14.36
CA ASP A 524 10.28 29.25 13.44
C ASP A 524 8.89 29.55 14.00
N PHE A 525 8.56 30.82 14.20
CA PHE A 525 7.29 31.21 14.84
C PHE A 525 6.16 31.50 13.83
N GLY A 526 6.38 31.23 12.54
CA GLY A 526 5.37 31.39 11.49
C GLY A 526 5.09 32.84 11.08
N ASP A 527 5.78 33.81 11.70
CA ASP A 527 5.72 35.25 11.37
C ASP A 527 6.96 35.74 10.59
N GLY A 528 7.84 34.81 10.20
CA GLY A 528 9.12 35.07 9.53
C GLY A 528 10.29 35.29 10.49
N ASN A 529 10.08 35.25 11.81
CA ASN A 529 11.13 35.26 12.80
C ASN A 529 11.51 33.84 13.23
N THR A 530 12.80 33.66 13.55
CA THR A 530 13.36 32.37 13.97
C THR A 530 14.26 32.55 15.18
N GLU A 531 14.30 31.55 16.07
CA GLU A 531 15.21 31.50 17.21
C GLU A 531 15.94 30.16 17.33
N THR A 532 16.95 30.09 18.20
CA THR A 532 17.72 28.87 18.45
C THR A 532 17.97 28.69 19.94
N GLY A 533 17.74 27.48 20.45
CA GLY A 533 17.92 27.15 21.87
C GLY A 533 16.94 26.09 22.33
N GLU A 534 17.25 25.39 23.43
CA GLU A 534 16.32 24.41 24.02
C GLU A 534 15.08 25.08 24.63
N SER A 535 15.21 26.34 25.07
CA SER A 535 14.08 27.16 25.51
C SER A 535 14.20 28.57 24.92
N VAL A 536 13.08 29.11 24.42
CA VAL A 536 12.99 30.39 23.70
C VAL A 536 11.70 31.12 24.08
N SER A 537 11.63 32.43 23.81
CA SER A 537 10.45 33.26 24.10
C SER A 537 10.07 34.09 22.88
N HIS A 538 8.80 34.17 22.54
CA HIS A 538 8.33 34.94 21.38
C HIS A 538 7.02 35.69 21.65
N ALA A 539 6.80 36.78 20.92
CA ALA A 539 5.58 37.57 20.96
C ALA A 539 5.22 38.09 19.56
N TRP A 540 3.96 37.96 19.18
CA TRP A 540 3.45 38.38 17.87
C TRP A 540 2.88 39.80 17.90
N SER A 541 3.21 40.59 16.88
CA SER A 541 2.71 41.96 16.72
C SER A 541 1.35 42.04 16.01
N GLU A 542 1.02 41.03 15.22
CA GLU A 542 -0.22 40.92 14.47
C GLU A 542 -1.06 39.77 15.02
N GLY A 543 -2.38 39.87 14.88
CA GLY A 543 -3.26 38.73 15.18
C GLY A 543 -3.23 37.72 14.05
N GLY A 544 -3.44 36.46 14.38
CA GLY A 544 -3.32 35.39 13.42
C GLY A 544 -3.24 34.03 14.09
N LEU A 545 -3.29 33.02 13.23
CA LEU A 545 -2.93 31.67 13.60
C LEU A 545 -1.49 31.38 13.20
N TYR A 546 -0.65 31.07 14.18
CA TYR A 546 0.77 30.82 13.98
C TYR A 546 1.12 29.37 14.28
N PHE A 547 1.96 28.79 13.43
CA PHE A 547 2.53 27.46 13.63
C PHE A 547 3.97 27.62 14.07
N VAL A 548 4.20 27.36 15.35
CA VAL A 548 5.55 27.36 15.91
C VAL A 548 6.20 26.04 15.58
N VAL A 549 7.21 26.04 14.72
CA VAL A 549 7.91 24.85 14.25
C VAL A 549 9.24 24.70 14.99
N LEU A 550 9.41 23.58 15.69
CA LEU A 550 10.66 23.15 16.27
C LEU A 550 11.34 22.15 15.33
N THR A 551 12.55 22.47 14.87
CA THR A 551 13.44 21.53 14.19
C THR A 551 14.57 21.13 15.15
N ALA A 552 14.51 19.92 15.69
CA ALA A 552 15.54 19.35 16.54
C ALA A 552 16.47 18.43 15.71
N LYS A 553 17.79 18.63 15.79
CA LYS A 553 18.78 17.80 15.07
C LYS A 553 19.74 17.13 16.03
N ASP A 554 20.06 15.87 15.76
CA ASP A 554 21.04 15.11 16.53
C ASP A 554 22.48 15.29 16.02
N GLY A 555 23.44 14.63 16.66
CA GLY A 555 24.86 14.75 16.30
C GLY A 555 25.26 14.17 14.94
N GLU A 556 24.33 13.55 14.20
CA GLU A 556 24.50 13.04 12.84
C GLU A 556 23.68 13.84 11.81
N ASP A 557 23.19 15.03 12.18
CA ASP A 557 22.31 15.89 11.38
C ASP A 557 20.96 15.22 11.00
N ARG A 558 20.54 14.19 11.73
CA ARG A 558 19.18 13.64 11.60
C ARG A 558 18.22 14.56 12.34
N GLN A 559 17.08 14.85 11.72
CA GLN A 559 16.12 15.80 12.27
C GLN A 559 14.80 15.14 12.68
N SER A 560 14.20 15.67 13.74
CA SER A 560 12.79 15.52 14.07
C SER A 560 12.17 16.91 14.11
N VAL A 561 10.97 17.03 13.58
CA VAL A 561 10.25 18.31 13.48
C VAL A 561 8.94 18.15 14.21
N GLU A 562 8.68 19.05 15.15
CA GLU A 562 7.42 19.17 15.86
C GLU A 562 6.86 20.56 15.66
N PHE A 563 5.55 20.74 15.84
CA PHE A 563 4.89 22.01 15.60
C PHE A 563 3.75 22.19 16.61
N GLU A 564 3.58 23.41 17.08
CA GLU A 564 2.51 23.80 18.02
C GLU A 564 1.72 24.95 17.40
N GLN A 565 0.39 24.84 17.44
CA GLN A 565 -0.50 25.88 16.94
C GLN A 565 -0.78 26.90 18.05
N ILE A 566 -0.52 28.18 17.77
CA ILE A 566 -0.77 29.29 18.69
C ILE A 566 -1.74 30.27 18.03
N SER A 567 -2.87 30.51 18.68
CA SER A 567 -3.88 31.49 18.28
C SER A 567 -3.63 32.84 18.96
N ILE A 568 -3.43 33.89 18.16
CA ILE A 568 -3.20 35.25 18.65
C ILE A 568 -4.36 36.13 18.24
N ASN A 569 -5.16 36.50 19.23
CA ASN A 569 -6.25 37.46 19.07
C ASN A 569 -5.71 38.87 18.85
N HIS A 570 -6.40 39.62 18.01
CA HIS A 570 -6.07 41.02 17.75
C HIS A 570 -7.01 41.95 18.49
N ASN A 571 -6.44 42.97 19.12
CA ASN A 571 -7.21 44.11 19.64
C ASN A 571 -6.58 45.42 19.15
N GLN A 572 -7.39 46.28 18.56
CA GLN A 572 -7.02 47.65 18.23
C GLN A 572 -8.05 48.62 18.79
N SER A 573 -7.57 49.61 19.55
CA SER A 573 -8.39 50.69 20.09
C SER A 573 -7.88 52.03 19.60
N GLY A 574 -8.77 52.99 19.37
CA GLY A 574 -8.38 54.35 19.00
C GLY A 574 -9.50 55.36 19.19
N ASP A 575 -9.16 56.63 19.00
CA ASP A 575 -10.07 57.76 19.06
C ASP A 575 -9.82 58.74 17.92
N GLY A 576 -10.85 59.49 17.53
CA GLY A 576 -10.77 60.43 16.43
C GLY A 576 -11.84 61.52 16.48
N SER A 577 -11.73 62.45 15.54
CA SER A 577 -12.69 63.54 15.36
C SER A 577 -12.88 63.83 13.89
N VAL A 578 -14.13 63.90 13.45
CA VAL A 578 -14.51 64.20 12.06
C VAL A 578 -15.22 65.55 12.05
N SER A 579 -14.88 66.40 11.08
CA SER A 579 -15.45 67.74 10.94
C SER A 579 -16.15 67.90 9.60
N GLY A 580 -17.15 68.77 9.52
CA GLY A 580 -18.11 68.88 8.42
C GLY A 580 -17.59 68.53 7.00
N SER A 581 -18.29 67.58 6.37
CA SER A 581 -17.99 67.02 5.03
C SER A 581 -16.65 66.30 4.87
N SER A 582 -15.97 65.90 5.97
CA SER A 582 -14.88 64.93 5.93
C SER A 582 -15.34 63.54 6.36
N ASP A 583 -14.51 62.56 6.08
CA ASP A 583 -14.61 61.17 6.47
C ASP A 583 -13.36 60.74 7.25
N ASP A 584 -13.48 59.66 8.00
CA ASP A 584 -12.35 58.96 8.61
C ASP A 584 -12.51 57.45 8.42
N SER A 585 -11.41 56.78 8.11
CA SER A 585 -11.40 55.38 7.70
C SER A 585 -10.35 54.60 8.48
N ILE A 586 -10.76 53.53 9.13
CA ILE A 586 -9.90 52.63 9.89
C ILE A 586 -9.88 51.28 9.19
N GLY A 587 -8.72 50.88 8.67
CA GLY A 587 -8.54 49.64 7.92
C GLY A 587 -7.72 48.60 8.68
N ILE A 588 -8.11 47.33 8.56
CA ILE A 588 -7.36 46.19 9.09
C ILE A 588 -7.39 45.01 8.12
N THR A 589 -6.27 44.33 7.97
CA THR A 589 -6.17 43.08 7.22
C THR A 589 -6.27 41.91 8.18
N ILE A 590 -7.19 40.98 7.92
CA ILE A 590 -7.40 39.78 8.71
C ILE A 590 -6.89 38.55 7.95
N ASN A 591 -5.93 37.81 8.51
CA ASN A 591 -5.38 36.59 7.91
C ASN A 591 -4.74 35.66 8.96
N PRO A 592 -4.86 34.32 8.85
CA PRO A 592 -6.03 33.50 8.52
C PRO A 592 -6.74 32.96 9.80
N TYR A 593 -7.94 32.36 9.66
CA TYR A 593 -8.74 31.67 10.72
C TYR A 593 -9.38 32.53 11.80
N VAL A 594 -10.32 33.41 11.43
CA VAL A 594 -11.11 34.18 12.40
C VAL A 594 -12.40 33.47 12.77
N GLU A 595 -12.62 33.29 14.07
CA GLU A 595 -13.86 32.84 14.70
C GLU A 595 -14.92 33.95 14.67
N SER A 596 -14.53 35.17 15.05
CA SER A 596 -15.45 36.31 14.99
C SER A 596 -14.73 37.66 14.91
N VAL A 597 -15.38 38.61 14.25
CA VAL A 597 -15.00 40.02 14.22
C VAL A 597 -16.00 40.80 15.05
N ASN A 598 -15.52 41.57 16.03
CA ASN A 598 -16.33 42.39 16.91
C ASN A 598 -15.82 43.83 16.95
N VAL A 599 -16.70 44.78 16.66
CA VAL A 599 -16.40 46.21 16.66
C VAL A 599 -17.33 46.91 17.64
N TYR A 600 -16.74 47.63 18.59
CA TYR A 600 -17.42 48.50 19.54
C TYR A 600 -17.05 49.94 19.23
N LEU A 601 -18.05 50.81 19.11
CA LEU A 601 -17.85 52.19 18.67
C LEU A 601 -18.76 53.13 19.46
N ASN A 602 -18.20 54.18 20.04
CA ASN A 602 -18.95 55.27 20.65
C ASN A 602 -18.75 56.55 19.84
N ILE A 603 -19.84 57.20 19.47
CA ILE A 603 -19.82 58.43 18.66
C ILE A 603 -20.51 59.53 19.45
N THR A 604 -19.89 60.69 19.60
CA THR A 604 -20.45 61.84 20.32
C THR A 604 -20.53 63.07 19.41
N GLY A 605 -21.72 63.64 19.25
CA GLY A 605 -21.88 64.87 18.47
C GLY A 605 -21.17 66.06 19.13
N ASP A 606 -20.37 66.82 18.37
CA ASP A 606 -19.51 67.92 18.87
C ASP A 606 -19.62 69.19 18.02
N ASN A 607 -20.85 69.62 17.72
CA ASN A 607 -21.09 70.80 16.89
C ASN A 607 -20.86 72.13 17.63
N GLY A 608 -20.63 72.13 18.95
CA GLY A 608 -20.50 73.34 19.77
C GLY A 608 -21.76 74.21 19.86
N PHE A 609 -22.86 73.86 19.16
CA PHE A 609 -24.12 74.60 19.10
C PHE A 609 -25.30 73.74 19.59
N PRO A 610 -26.13 74.24 20.54
CA PRO A 610 -27.17 73.46 21.22
C PRO A 610 -28.40 73.09 20.36
N PHE A 611 -28.41 73.37 19.07
CA PHE A 611 -29.53 73.10 18.15
C PHE A 611 -29.09 72.55 16.79
N VAL A 612 -27.81 72.19 16.64
CA VAL A 612 -27.27 71.58 15.42
C VAL A 612 -27.04 70.10 15.70
N THR A 613 -27.60 69.23 14.87
CA THR A 613 -27.36 67.79 14.93
C THR A 613 -26.19 67.40 14.04
N SER A 614 -25.37 66.47 14.51
CA SER A 614 -24.36 65.80 13.70
C SER A 614 -25.01 64.59 13.05
N ASP A 615 -25.09 64.59 11.73
CA ASP A 615 -25.57 63.47 10.94
C ASP A 615 -24.34 62.66 10.48
N VAL A 616 -24.27 61.40 10.91
CA VAL A 616 -23.11 60.52 10.73
C VAL A 616 -23.56 59.21 10.11
N THR A 617 -22.90 58.79 9.04
CA THR A 617 -23.05 57.45 8.49
C THR A 617 -21.86 56.58 8.90
N VAL A 618 -22.16 55.43 9.50
CA VAL A 618 -21.17 54.41 9.88
C VAL A 618 -21.29 53.26 8.90
N THR A 619 -20.19 52.89 8.26
CA THR A 619 -20.13 51.75 7.35
C THR A 619 -19.00 50.81 7.78
N ILE A 620 -19.30 49.52 7.94
CA ILE A 620 -18.31 48.46 8.14
C ILE A 620 -18.35 47.59 6.89
N SER A 621 -17.22 47.52 6.19
CA SER A 621 -17.04 46.68 5.01
C SER A 621 -16.04 45.58 5.32
N GLY A 622 -16.40 44.35 4.94
CA GLY A 622 -15.52 43.20 4.95
C GLY A 622 -15.13 42.77 3.53
N PRO A 623 -14.44 41.63 3.40
CA PRO A 623 -13.95 41.10 2.13
C PRO A 623 -15.05 40.89 1.09
N SER A 624 -16.25 40.52 1.54
CA SER A 624 -17.39 40.21 0.68
C SER A 624 -18.23 41.44 0.28
N GLY A 625 -17.90 42.62 0.84
CA GLY A 625 -18.60 43.88 0.62
C GLY A 625 -19.04 44.54 1.93
N THR A 626 -20.09 45.36 1.86
CA THR A 626 -20.62 46.05 3.04
C THR A 626 -21.37 45.09 3.94
N GLU A 627 -20.89 44.91 5.16
CA GLU A 627 -21.48 44.03 6.18
C GLU A 627 -22.45 44.80 7.07
N PHE A 628 -22.20 46.10 7.29
CA PHE A 628 -23.06 46.97 8.10
C PHE A 628 -23.02 48.41 7.58
N SER A 629 -24.18 49.09 7.54
CA SER A 629 -24.24 50.53 7.23
C SER A 629 -25.49 51.17 7.83
N GLU A 630 -25.32 52.16 8.72
CA GLU A 630 -26.41 52.90 9.37
C GLU A 630 -26.06 54.38 9.57
N SER A 631 -27.07 55.25 9.46
CA SER A 631 -26.93 56.70 9.70
C SER A 631 -27.60 57.13 11.01
N TYR A 632 -26.96 58.04 11.74
CA TYR A 632 -27.39 58.53 13.05
C TYR A 632 -27.40 60.06 13.10
N SER A 633 -28.42 60.65 13.74
CA SER A 633 -28.50 62.08 14.02
C SER A 633 -28.31 62.35 15.52
N LEU A 634 -27.18 62.96 15.88
CA LEU A 634 -26.76 63.17 17.27
C LEU A 634 -26.89 64.64 17.66
N ASN A 635 -27.52 64.92 18.81
CA ASN A 635 -27.46 66.26 19.39
C ASN A 635 -26.06 66.55 19.95
N ASN A 636 -25.72 67.83 20.10
CA ASN A 636 -24.45 68.22 20.72
C ASN A 636 -24.30 67.61 22.13
N GLY A 637 -23.21 66.86 22.34
CA GLY A 637 -22.91 66.12 23.58
C GLY A 637 -23.68 64.82 23.77
N GLN A 638 -24.48 64.39 22.79
CA GLN A 638 -25.15 63.09 22.82
C GLN A 638 -24.21 62.01 22.27
N THR A 639 -24.04 60.94 23.04
CA THR A 639 -23.25 59.76 22.65
C THR A 639 -24.17 58.63 22.17
N GLN A 640 -23.79 57.98 21.08
CA GLN A 640 -24.40 56.76 20.56
C GLN A 640 -23.36 55.63 20.56
N SER A 641 -23.72 54.49 21.15
CA SER A 641 -22.89 53.28 21.16
C SER A 641 -23.39 52.30 20.10
N ILE A 642 -22.47 51.71 19.34
CA ILE A 642 -22.72 50.76 18.26
C ILE A 642 -21.87 49.52 18.55
N GLN A 643 -22.48 48.34 18.38
CA GLN A 643 -21.79 47.06 18.49
C GLN A 643 -22.12 46.24 17.24
N PHE A 644 -21.08 45.81 16.53
CA PHE A 644 -21.17 44.91 15.39
C PHE A 644 -20.40 43.63 15.71
N ASN A 645 -21.03 42.47 15.53
CA ASN A 645 -20.39 41.17 15.70
C ASN A 645 -20.77 40.28 14.50
N THR A 646 -19.81 39.60 13.90
CA THR A 646 -20.08 38.57 12.89
C THR A 646 -19.17 37.36 13.05
N ASN A 647 -19.73 36.18 12.74
CA ASN A 647 -19.07 34.89 12.68
C ASN A 647 -19.49 34.09 11.43
N GLU A 648 -20.16 34.74 10.46
CA GLU A 648 -20.63 34.14 9.22
C GLU A 648 -20.10 34.93 8.02
N GLY A 649 -19.89 34.27 6.88
CA GLY A 649 -19.37 34.89 5.65
C GLY A 649 -17.85 34.82 5.48
N GLU A 650 -17.33 35.56 4.49
CA GLU A 650 -15.88 35.63 4.23
C GLU A 650 -15.24 36.61 5.21
N LEU A 651 -14.67 36.10 6.29
CA LEU A 651 -14.08 36.91 7.38
C LEU A 651 -12.61 37.29 7.12
N VAL A 652 -11.93 36.60 6.21
CA VAL A 652 -10.50 36.75 5.93
C VAL A 652 -10.31 37.73 4.78
N GLY A 653 -9.50 38.77 4.97
CA GLY A 653 -9.21 39.80 3.99
C GLY A 653 -9.21 41.21 4.58
N GLU A 654 -9.40 42.22 3.72
CA GLU A 654 -9.43 43.62 4.13
C GLU A 654 -10.78 44.00 4.75
N TRP A 655 -10.71 44.64 5.91
CA TRP A 655 -11.84 45.20 6.61
C TRP A 655 -11.66 46.71 6.80
N GLU A 656 -12.76 47.46 6.71
CA GLU A 656 -12.76 48.91 6.84
C GLU A 656 -13.96 49.38 7.69
N LEU A 657 -13.68 50.21 8.70
CA LEU A 657 -14.66 51.02 9.43
C LEU A 657 -14.57 52.45 8.90
N LEU A 658 -15.61 52.90 8.22
CA LEU A 658 -15.74 54.22 7.63
C LEU A 658 -16.78 55.06 8.38
N LEU A 659 -16.40 56.28 8.75
CA LEU A 659 -17.19 57.27 9.47
C LEU A 659 -17.34 58.54 8.62
N GLU A 660 -18.53 58.78 8.08
CA GLU A 660 -18.79 59.90 7.17
C GLU A 660 -19.68 60.98 7.81
N ALA A 661 -19.27 62.25 7.70
CA ALA A 661 -20.14 63.37 8.04
C ALA A 661 -21.11 63.68 6.88
N ASP A 662 -22.41 63.47 7.10
CA ASP A 662 -23.43 63.58 6.04
C ASP A 662 -23.66 65.03 5.58
N ASN A 663 -23.19 66.03 6.34
CA ASN A 663 -23.29 67.44 5.98
C ASN A 663 -22.14 68.30 6.54
N ALA A 664 -22.02 69.52 6.00
CA ALA A 664 -20.98 70.49 6.38
C ALA A 664 -21.10 71.07 7.80
N ALA A 665 -22.17 70.74 8.54
CA ALA A 665 -22.41 71.20 9.90
C ALA A 665 -22.30 70.05 10.93
N SER A 666 -21.86 68.86 10.50
CA SER A 666 -21.74 67.67 11.33
C SER A 666 -20.29 67.49 11.77
N ASP A 667 -20.03 67.86 13.02
CA ASP A 667 -18.79 67.61 13.74
C ASP A 667 -19.08 66.56 14.83
N PHE A 668 -18.21 65.56 14.96
CA PHE A 668 -18.34 64.52 15.99
C PHE A 668 -16.97 63.96 16.38
N THR A 669 -16.89 63.46 17.60
CA THR A 669 -15.76 62.66 18.06
C THR A 669 -16.18 61.20 18.23
N TYR A 670 -15.23 60.29 18.18
CA TYR A 670 -15.49 58.88 18.37
C TYR A 670 -14.34 58.18 19.08
N ASP A 671 -14.66 57.07 19.74
CA ASP A 671 -13.73 56.08 20.26
C ASP A 671 -14.19 54.69 19.85
N TYR A 672 -13.25 53.81 19.52
CA TYR A 672 -13.54 52.45 19.06
C TYR A 672 -12.62 51.42 19.72
N ASP A 673 -13.15 50.21 19.87
CA ASP A 673 -12.41 48.99 20.19
C ASP A 673 -12.76 47.92 19.14
N TRP A 674 -11.74 47.36 18.49
CA TRP A 674 -11.84 46.32 17.47
C TRP A 674 -11.21 45.04 17.97
N TYR A 675 -11.97 43.94 18.01
CA TYR A 675 -11.50 42.62 18.42
C TYR A 675 -11.67 41.59 17.30
N ASN A 676 -10.59 40.90 16.95
CA ASN A 676 -10.62 39.71 16.11
C ASN A 676 -10.26 38.50 16.96
N TYR A 677 -11.17 37.53 17.03
CA TYR A 677 -10.95 36.26 17.69
C TYR A 677 -10.57 35.22 16.65
N TYR A 678 -9.43 34.56 16.82
CA TYR A 678 -8.95 33.55 15.89
C TYR A 678 -9.25 32.16 16.43
N MET A 679 -9.68 31.24 15.54
CA MET A 679 -10.03 29.88 15.94
C MET A 679 -8.81 29.17 16.54
N SER A 680 -8.99 28.59 17.71
CA SER A 680 -8.07 27.58 18.23
C SER A 680 -8.49 26.19 17.75
N SER A 681 -7.52 25.28 17.68
CA SER A 681 -7.80 23.85 17.57
C SER A 681 -8.36 23.38 18.92
N SER A 682 -9.68 23.16 18.98
CA SER A 682 -10.35 22.57 20.16
C SER A 682 -10.30 21.05 20.17
#